data_AF-A0A8H4TJN5-F1
#
_entry.id   AF-A0A8H4TJN5-F1
#
_cell.length_a   1.000
_cell.length_b   1.000
_cell.length_c   1.000
_cell.angle_alpha   90.00
_cell.angle_beta   90.00
_cell.angle_gamma   90.00
#
_symmetry.space_group_name_H-M   'P 1'
#
loop_
_entity.id
_entity.type
_entity.pdbx_description
1 polymer ?
#
loop_
_entity_poly.entity_id
_entity_poly.type
_entity_poly.pdbx_seq_one_letter_code
_entity_poly.pdbx_strand_id
1 'polypeptide(L)'
;MRVSSEQSSTADVDSVSRRPAWLRLATINIILLIVLALILLAVLIYGCVRAGSLNAAFVLFQGPCSRSQTINISVHLLLNIFSTLILASSNFFMQIIGAPSRDVVDRAHARSGWVNIGVPSIRNFIYIGPAKFACWFILACSSIPIHLFFNSLVFQVEEVRADFGMTIATEDFLDGASYHQPGASLWNTAVPTNCTTFTDLKNKECFTKSPYGYGIGNVEGGNVLPATWMNKTSEESMNVSRAASEARDSWQRLDPAECRSKFLFCDKGSGIKGYRSVVLVVKPSEPGVSGWRRDKVFSNMTKSDSKFWDAIIPAKESNSLWYYNHCGLRAGWDNRQSCINTCKTNLGYDQMDIEYLTTVDSGDDTSDPTWKFSFWGAKSLEKHILSAQMRSGFDADYNTLDVSYCLAEREDPQCKIGVSNGILLITTLCVLIKISQCAFFLFRYVLRGTENPLVTPGDAVKSLISRPDRTTVRMCTLEMRDVQFTWERLFGANPKHKTNYDQTDGAELLHGNLEHDFLAPQARQWGSRKKPIFYALPVNVWVRTYVIFLVVLIVAIYYLDKATGARSVTSGAFGNSGINNFVTMDRNYGAADQFTGGFMHLVLLANVPQLILSVSYLQFNHLITRIVMAKEWVRMCTKYRPLRVTDPQGDQISTYRLQLPYKWAAPCILASILLHWLVSNTCYVFMADGGFYSSSVADATVTSGGGSINLDDISFIAIGYSTVAGLIAVIAFAVILCIPLLLSLRKLPGDMVVVGSNSLAIAAACHVSKRCTPSSSSCVLERGAPESAPDIELTTFARDKTKQECDSLVSSVHAPIAQRKVKWGVVRMEDAFYRQLEGEAGINGIKHLSFGTEEDRVETPRPREWYI
;
A
#
# COMPACT_ATOMS: atom_id res chain seq x y z
N MET A 1 -32.21 22.03 -25.05
CA MET A 1 -32.64 22.98 -26.12
C MET A 1 -32.10 22.45 -27.44
N ARG A 2 -32.99 22.21 -28.40
CA ARG A 2 -32.66 21.88 -29.80
C ARG A 2 -32.29 23.17 -30.51
N VAL A 3 -31.26 23.14 -31.35
CA VAL A 3 -31.21 23.96 -32.57
C VAL A 3 -30.65 23.07 -33.68
N SER A 4 -31.39 23.04 -34.77
CA SER A 4 -31.13 22.40 -36.04
C SER A 4 -31.02 23.49 -37.09
N SER A 5 -30.04 23.41 -37.99
CA SER A 5 -30.09 24.02 -39.32
C SER A 5 -29.12 23.30 -40.25
N GLU A 6 -29.67 22.79 -41.34
CA GLU A 6 -29.00 22.19 -42.49
C GLU A 6 -28.16 23.21 -43.28
N GLN A 7 -27.03 22.77 -43.84
CA GLN A 7 -26.63 23.20 -45.19
C GLN A 7 -25.73 22.14 -45.85
N SER A 8 -26.09 21.82 -47.08
CA SER A 8 -25.55 20.78 -47.95
C SER A 8 -24.30 21.23 -48.71
N SER A 9 -23.42 20.25 -48.94
CA SER A 9 -22.49 20.08 -50.08
C SER A 9 -21.45 21.17 -50.38
N THR A 10 -20.20 20.88 -50.00
CA THR A 10 -19.09 20.71 -50.96
C THR A 10 -18.17 19.62 -50.42
N ALA A 11 -17.92 18.62 -51.26
CA ALA A 11 -16.96 17.56 -50.99
C ALA A 11 -15.56 17.98 -51.42
N ASP A 12 -14.61 17.45 -50.68
CA ASP A 12 -13.20 17.24 -50.98
C ASP A 12 -12.17 18.34 -50.68
N VAL A 13 -10.99 17.83 -50.29
CA VAL A 13 -9.73 18.47 -49.89
C VAL A 13 -9.55 18.67 -48.37
N ASP A 14 -8.53 17.99 -47.86
CA ASP A 14 -7.97 17.99 -46.49
C ASP A 14 -8.53 17.00 -45.45
N SER A 15 -8.61 15.71 -45.79
CA SER A 15 -8.47 14.66 -44.77
C SER A 15 -7.00 14.52 -44.34
N VAL A 16 -6.47 15.50 -43.59
CA VAL A 16 -5.27 15.28 -42.78
C VAL A 16 -5.57 14.09 -41.88
N SER A 17 -4.92 12.96 -42.15
CA SER A 17 -4.98 11.73 -41.36
C SER A 17 -4.86 12.05 -39.88
N ARG A 18 -5.99 12.15 -39.17
CA ARG A 18 -6.00 12.38 -37.73
C ARG A 18 -5.41 11.13 -37.10
N ARG A 19 -4.25 11.27 -36.47
CA ARG A 19 -3.62 10.18 -35.70
C ARG A 19 -4.66 9.56 -34.74
N PRO A 20 -4.73 8.22 -34.63
CA PRO A 20 -5.71 7.54 -33.79
C PRO A 20 -5.73 8.10 -32.36
N ALA A 21 -6.92 8.21 -31.76
CA ALA A 21 -7.07 8.84 -30.44
C ALA A 21 -6.22 8.18 -29.35
N TRP A 22 -6.05 6.86 -29.40
CA TRP A 22 -5.21 6.11 -28.47
C TRP A 22 -3.73 6.43 -28.61
N LEU A 23 -3.25 6.77 -29.82
CA LEU A 23 -1.86 7.13 -30.07
C LEU A 23 -1.52 8.45 -29.40
N ARG A 24 -2.44 9.44 -29.46
CA ARG A 24 -2.32 10.70 -28.72
C ARG A 24 -2.23 10.46 -27.22
N LEU A 25 -3.08 9.57 -26.69
CA LEU A 25 -3.08 9.21 -25.28
C LEU A 25 -1.79 8.48 -24.87
N ALA A 26 -1.23 7.62 -25.73
CA ALA A 26 0.07 6.98 -25.49
C ALA A 26 1.19 8.01 -25.39
N THR A 27 1.23 9.00 -26.30
CA THR A 27 2.20 10.11 -26.26
C THR A 27 2.06 10.94 -24.98
N ILE A 28 0.84 11.30 -24.57
CA ILE A 28 0.58 12.03 -23.32
C ILE A 28 1.10 11.25 -22.11
N ASN A 29 0.85 9.94 -22.04
CA ASN A 29 1.35 9.10 -20.95
C ASN A 29 2.88 9.05 -20.89
N ILE A 30 3.57 9.00 -22.04
CA ILE A 30 5.04 9.03 -22.08
C ILE A 30 5.57 10.38 -21.60
N ILE A 31 5.01 11.50 -22.08
CA ILE A 31 5.40 12.84 -21.64
C ILE A 31 5.21 12.98 -20.13
N LEU A 32 4.08 12.52 -19.60
CA LEU A 32 3.80 12.53 -18.17
C LEU A 32 4.84 11.73 -17.38
N LEU A 33 5.20 10.52 -17.84
CA LEU A 33 6.24 9.71 -17.20
C LEU A 33 7.60 10.41 -17.22
N ILE A 34 7.96 11.08 -18.32
CA ILE A 34 9.22 11.85 -18.43
C ILE A 34 9.23 13.00 -17.42
N VAL A 35 8.15 13.78 -17.32
CA VAL A 35 8.05 14.87 -16.35
C VAL A 35 8.20 14.35 -14.92
N LEU A 36 7.52 13.24 -14.59
CA LEU A 36 7.64 12.62 -13.27
C LEU A 36 9.06 12.09 -13.00
N ALA A 37 9.72 11.49 -14.00
CA ALA A 37 11.10 11.04 -13.86
C ALA A 37 12.07 12.21 -13.62
N LEU A 38 11.88 13.34 -14.28
CA LEU A 38 12.68 14.55 -14.06
C LEU A 38 12.48 15.11 -12.65
N ILE A 39 11.26 15.12 -12.13
CA ILE A 39 10.97 15.54 -10.75
C ILE A 39 11.66 14.60 -9.75
N LEU A 40 11.50 13.28 -9.92
CA LEU A 40 12.12 12.28 -9.04
C LEU A 40 13.66 12.39 -9.08
N LEU A 41 14.24 12.58 -10.26
CA LEU A 41 15.68 12.76 -10.43
C LEU A 41 16.19 14.05 -9.78
N ALA A 42 15.46 15.17 -9.93
CA ALA A 42 15.83 16.43 -9.28
C ALA A 42 15.82 16.31 -7.75
N VAL A 43 14.79 15.67 -7.18
CA VAL A 43 14.70 15.41 -5.73
C VAL A 43 15.81 14.46 -5.27
N LEU A 44 16.12 13.42 -6.05
CA LEU A 44 17.22 12.50 -5.75
C LEU A 44 18.58 13.20 -5.75
N ILE A 45 18.86 14.04 -6.75
CA ILE A 45 20.12 14.81 -6.81
C ILE A 45 20.22 15.74 -5.60
N TYR A 46 19.16 16.48 -5.30
CA TYR A 46 19.11 17.36 -4.12
C TYR A 46 19.34 16.57 -2.83
N GLY A 47 18.69 15.43 -2.66
CA GLY A 47 18.83 14.56 -1.49
C GLY A 47 20.22 13.98 -1.34
N CYS A 48 20.88 13.57 -2.43
CA CYS A 48 22.25 13.06 -2.42
C CYS A 48 23.26 14.14 -2.06
N VAL A 49 23.09 15.36 -2.59
CA VAL A 49 23.94 16.52 -2.27
C VAL A 49 23.80 16.90 -0.79
N ARG A 50 22.58 16.89 -0.26
CA ARG A 50 22.32 17.28 1.13
C ARG A 50 22.76 16.22 2.15
N ALA A 51 22.56 14.94 1.86
CA ALA A 51 22.93 13.86 2.77
C ALA A 51 24.38 13.35 2.57
N GLY A 52 25.06 13.75 1.49
CA GLY A 52 26.42 13.29 1.16
C GLY A 52 26.52 11.82 0.73
N SER A 53 25.41 11.09 0.63
CA SER A 53 25.39 9.67 0.29
C SER A 53 24.08 9.23 -0.37
N LEU A 54 24.17 8.25 -1.27
CA LEU A 54 23.03 7.58 -1.91
C LEU A 54 22.26 6.66 -0.95
N ASN A 55 22.92 6.15 0.09
CA ASN A 55 22.33 5.23 1.05
C ASN A 55 21.73 5.96 2.27
N ALA A 56 21.93 7.26 2.38
CA ALA A 56 21.39 8.09 3.46
C ALA A 56 20.01 8.66 3.11
N ALA A 57 19.25 9.07 4.13
CA ALA A 57 18.07 9.92 3.96
C ALA A 57 18.43 11.37 4.26
N PHE A 58 17.58 12.29 3.79
CA PHE A 58 17.68 13.69 4.16
C PHE A 58 16.41 14.16 4.87
N VAL A 59 16.56 15.12 5.78
CA VAL A 59 15.43 15.76 6.48
C VAL A 59 14.84 16.83 5.58
N LEU A 60 13.60 16.60 5.12
CA LEU A 60 12.81 17.55 4.34
C LEU A 60 12.27 18.68 5.22
N PHE A 61 11.80 18.35 6.43
CA PHE A 61 11.21 19.30 7.37
C PHE A 61 11.49 18.86 8.82
N GLN A 62 11.72 19.82 9.70
CA GLN A 62 11.79 19.64 11.14
C GLN A 62 11.02 20.79 11.79
N GLY A 63 10.14 20.47 12.74
CA GLY A 63 9.32 21.47 13.42
C GLY A 63 8.22 20.83 14.27
N PRO A 64 7.24 21.63 14.74
CA PRO A 64 6.15 21.14 15.59
C PRO A 64 5.39 19.98 14.94
N CYS A 65 5.12 18.93 15.71
CA CYS A 65 4.49 17.70 15.20
C CYS A 65 3.13 17.93 14.50
N SER A 66 2.33 18.92 14.90
CA SER A 66 1.06 19.28 14.24
C SER A 66 1.26 19.74 12.78
N ARG A 67 2.30 20.54 12.54
CA ARG A 67 2.68 21.01 11.20
C ARG A 67 3.32 19.89 10.40
N SER A 68 4.19 19.09 11.02
CA SER A 68 4.80 17.92 10.39
C SER A 68 3.75 16.91 9.92
N GLN A 69 2.73 16.64 10.73
CA GLN A 69 1.63 15.74 10.34
C GLN A 69 0.88 16.25 9.11
N THR A 70 0.60 17.55 9.04
CA THR A 70 -0.09 18.17 7.89
C THR A 70 0.75 18.07 6.61
N ILE A 71 2.05 18.34 6.71
CA ILE A 71 2.98 18.22 5.57
C ILE A 71 3.08 16.75 5.14
N ASN A 72 3.23 15.83 6.09
CA ASN A 72 3.32 14.39 5.83
C ASN A 72 2.09 13.89 5.05
N ILE A 73 0.88 14.21 5.52
CA ILE A 73 -0.38 13.88 4.83
C ILE A 73 -0.41 14.47 3.41
N SER A 74 -0.02 15.73 3.26
CA SER A 74 -0.04 16.42 1.96
C SER A 74 0.93 15.80 0.95
N VAL A 75 2.14 15.47 1.39
CA VAL A 75 3.16 14.84 0.54
C VAL A 75 2.75 13.41 0.18
N HIS A 76 2.23 12.62 1.13
CA HIS A 76 1.70 11.29 0.83
C HIS A 76 0.53 11.32 -0.16
N LEU A 77 -0.34 12.34 -0.10
CA LEU A 77 -1.40 12.51 -1.10
C LEU A 77 -0.82 12.74 -2.50
N LEU A 78 0.20 13.59 -2.64
CA LEU A 78 0.89 13.83 -3.91
C LEU A 78 1.60 12.56 -4.43
N LEU A 79 2.27 11.82 -3.55
CA LEU A 79 2.89 10.54 -3.90
C LEU A 79 1.85 9.54 -4.39
N ASN A 80 0.71 9.40 -3.71
CA ASN A 80 -0.37 8.51 -4.15
C ASN A 80 -0.92 8.90 -5.54
N ILE A 81 -1.01 10.20 -5.85
CA ILE A 81 -1.37 10.68 -7.18
C ILE A 81 -0.31 10.26 -8.21
N PHE A 82 0.97 10.51 -7.94
CA PHE A 82 2.07 10.13 -8.85
C PHE A 82 2.12 8.63 -9.09
N SER A 83 2.02 7.82 -8.04
CA SER A 83 1.95 6.37 -8.11
C SER A 83 0.80 5.93 -9.01
N THR A 84 -0.41 6.44 -8.75
CA THR A 84 -1.60 6.12 -9.53
C THR A 84 -1.43 6.46 -11.01
N LEU A 85 -0.82 7.61 -11.35
CA LEU A 85 -0.56 8.01 -12.73
C LEU A 85 0.46 7.09 -13.42
N ILE A 86 1.56 6.74 -12.74
CA ILE A 86 2.59 5.83 -13.26
C ILE A 86 2.02 4.43 -13.53
N LEU A 87 1.21 3.92 -12.59
CA LEU A 87 0.58 2.62 -12.70
C LEU A 87 -0.51 2.60 -13.76
N ALA A 88 -1.33 3.66 -13.85
CA ALA A 88 -2.35 3.79 -14.89
C ALA A 88 -1.73 3.81 -16.29
N SER A 89 -0.60 4.51 -16.45
CA SER A 89 0.19 4.50 -17.69
C SER A 89 0.71 3.10 -18.02
N SER A 90 1.31 2.42 -17.04
CA SER A 90 1.82 1.04 -17.22
C SER A 90 0.70 0.08 -17.62
N ASN A 91 -0.46 0.16 -16.96
CA ASN A 91 -1.63 -0.66 -17.27
C ASN A 91 -2.18 -0.37 -18.68
N PHE A 92 -2.20 0.90 -19.09
CA PHE A 92 -2.59 1.29 -20.46
C PHE A 92 -1.69 0.62 -21.51
N PHE A 93 -0.37 0.70 -21.38
CA PHE A 93 0.55 0.06 -22.33
C PHE A 93 0.46 -1.47 -22.26
N MET A 94 0.35 -2.05 -21.08
CA MET A 94 0.17 -3.51 -20.92
C MET A 94 -1.09 -4.02 -21.63
N GLN A 95 -2.19 -3.26 -21.61
CA GLN A 95 -3.42 -3.63 -22.34
C GLN A 95 -3.23 -3.60 -23.86
N ILE A 96 -2.52 -2.60 -24.38
CA ILE A 96 -2.25 -2.48 -25.83
C ILE A 96 -1.28 -3.57 -26.29
N ILE A 97 -0.21 -3.82 -25.53
CA ILE A 97 0.80 -4.85 -25.84
C ILE A 97 0.17 -6.25 -25.86
N GLY A 98 -0.77 -6.53 -24.94
CA GLY A 98 -1.48 -7.80 -24.85
C GLY A 98 -2.66 -7.95 -25.82
N ALA A 99 -3.06 -6.90 -26.52
CA ALA A 99 -4.16 -6.93 -27.48
C ALA A 99 -3.72 -7.62 -28.78
N PRO A 100 -4.51 -8.58 -29.31
CA PRO A 100 -4.18 -9.25 -30.57
C PRO A 100 -4.47 -8.33 -31.77
N SER A 101 -3.72 -8.47 -32.87
CA SER A 101 -4.08 -7.89 -34.17
C SER A 101 -5.01 -8.85 -34.95
N ARG A 102 -5.60 -8.38 -36.05
CA ARG A 102 -6.46 -9.25 -36.88
C ARG A 102 -5.72 -10.48 -37.42
N ASP A 103 -4.45 -10.34 -37.80
CA ASP A 103 -3.64 -11.46 -38.29
C ASP A 103 -3.30 -12.47 -37.17
N VAL A 104 -3.17 -12.00 -35.92
CA VAL A 104 -3.02 -12.89 -34.75
C VAL A 104 -4.30 -13.70 -34.54
N VAL A 105 -5.47 -13.07 -34.69
CA VAL A 105 -6.78 -13.74 -34.61
C VAL A 105 -6.88 -14.81 -35.71
N ASP A 106 -6.57 -14.46 -36.96
CA ASP A 106 -6.60 -15.41 -38.09
C ASP A 106 -5.67 -16.61 -37.86
N ARG A 107 -4.44 -16.38 -37.37
CA ARG A 107 -3.51 -17.48 -37.03
C ARG A 107 -4.01 -18.36 -35.90
N ALA A 108 -4.67 -17.79 -34.89
CA ALA A 108 -5.24 -18.56 -33.80
C ALA A 108 -6.40 -19.43 -34.29
N HIS A 109 -7.29 -18.86 -35.09
CA HIS A 109 -8.45 -19.52 -35.70
C HIS A 109 -8.05 -20.64 -36.67
N ALA A 110 -7.02 -20.42 -37.51
CA ALA A 110 -6.48 -21.44 -38.40
C ALA A 110 -5.96 -22.69 -37.66
N ARG A 111 -5.56 -22.55 -36.39
CA ARG A 111 -5.13 -23.64 -35.51
C ARG A 111 -6.24 -24.11 -34.56
N SER A 112 -7.50 -23.79 -34.88
CA SER A 112 -8.69 -24.11 -34.06
C SER A 112 -8.66 -23.56 -32.64
N GLY A 113 -7.79 -22.59 -32.39
CA GLY A 113 -7.65 -21.90 -31.12
C GLY A 113 -8.42 -20.58 -31.09
N TRP A 114 -8.35 -19.90 -29.95
CA TRP A 114 -8.89 -18.56 -29.79
C TRP A 114 -7.94 -17.70 -28.94
N VAL A 115 -8.08 -16.39 -29.13
CA VAL A 115 -7.48 -15.36 -28.28
C VAL A 115 -8.59 -14.61 -27.55
N ASN A 116 -8.23 -13.94 -26.46
CA ASN A 116 -9.18 -13.11 -25.71
C ASN A 116 -9.08 -11.66 -26.16
N ILE A 117 -10.22 -11.05 -26.48
CA ILE A 117 -10.32 -9.64 -26.87
C ILE A 117 -11.05 -8.84 -25.78
N GLY A 118 -10.65 -7.59 -25.56
CA GLY A 118 -11.29 -6.71 -24.58
C GLY A 118 -10.91 -6.97 -23.11
N VAL A 119 -9.98 -7.89 -22.85
CA VAL A 119 -9.50 -8.23 -21.51
C VAL A 119 -8.01 -8.56 -21.49
N PRO A 120 -7.29 -8.30 -20.38
CA PRO A 120 -5.93 -8.79 -20.19
C PRO A 120 -5.91 -10.33 -20.18
N SER A 121 -5.06 -10.94 -21.02
CA SER A 121 -4.99 -12.39 -21.18
C SER A 121 -3.58 -12.84 -21.54
N ILE A 122 -2.93 -13.57 -20.63
CA ILE A 122 -1.59 -14.13 -20.85
C ILE A 122 -1.62 -15.17 -21.98
N ARG A 123 -2.75 -15.85 -22.19
CA ARG A 123 -2.96 -16.79 -23.31
C ARG A 123 -2.69 -16.14 -24.67
N ASN A 124 -2.94 -14.84 -24.82
CA ASN A 124 -2.75 -14.17 -26.11
C ASN A 124 -1.27 -14.20 -26.55
N PHE A 125 -0.33 -14.22 -25.61
CA PHE A 125 1.10 -14.25 -25.92
C PHE A 125 1.57 -15.53 -26.61
N ILE A 126 0.78 -16.61 -26.55
CA ILE A 126 1.03 -17.83 -27.34
C ILE A 126 1.06 -17.52 -28.84
N TYR A 127 0.30 -16.50 -29.31
CA TYR A 127 0.16 -16.16 -30.73
C TYR A 127 0.76 -14.79 -31.12
N ILE A 128 1.06 -13.92 -30.14
CA ILE A 128 1.58 -12.55 -30.35
C ILE A 128 3.12 -12.51 -30.44
N GLY A 129 3.81 -13.49 -29.84
CA GLY A 129 5.27 -13.63 -29.91
C GLY A 129 6.03 -13.17 -28.64
N PRO A 130 7.27 -13.65 -28.44
CA PRO A 130 8.00 -13.53 -27.18
C PRO A 130 8.49 -12.11 -26.85
N ALA A 131 8.83 -11.30 -27.86
CA ALA A 131 9.32 -9.93 -27.64
C ALA A 131 8.28 -9.04 -26.94
N LYS A 132 7.00 -9.13 -27.32
CA LYS A 132 5.93 -8.39 -26.64
C LYS A 132 5.65 -8.93 -25.25
N PHE A 133 5.76 -10.24 -25.05
CA PHE A 133 5.66 -10.84 -23.72
C PHE A 133 6.76 -10.29 -22.79
N ALA A 134 8.01 -10.19 -23.28
CA ALA A 134 9.11 -9.61 -22.53
C ALA A 134 8.82 -8.14 -22.15
N CYS A 135 8.40 -7.29 -23.10
CA CYS A 135 8.03 -5.90 -22.79
C CYS A 135 6.90 -5.81 -21.76
N TRP A 136 5.86 -6.63 -21.91
CA TRP A 136 4.74 -6.70 -20.96
C TRP A 136 5.21 -7.14 -19.56
N PHE A 137 6.06 -8.16 -19.50
CA PHE A 137 6.59 -8.71 -18.25
C PHE A 137 7.51 -7.71 -17.54
N ILE A 138 8.39 -7.02 -18.25
CA ILE A 138 9.27 -5.98 -17.69
C ILE A 138 8.44 -4.81 -17.13
N LEU A 139 7.37 -4.39 -17.82
CA LEU A 139 6.44 -3.38 -17.31
C LEU A 139 5.72 -3.84 -16.04
N ALA A 140 5.34 -5.11 -15.96
CA ALA A 140 4.72 -5.69 -14.76
C ALA A 140 5.72 -5.73 -13.58
N CYS A 141 6.91 -6.30 -13.78
CA CYS A 141 7.93 -6.44 -12.75
C CYS A 141 8.42 -5.09 -12.21
N SER A 142 8.63 -4.09 -13.08
CA SER A 142 8.99 -2.71 -12.67
C SER A 142 7.89 -1.99 -11.87
N SER A 143 6.67 -2.53 -11.79
CA SER A 143 5.60 -1.98 -10.94
C SER A 143 5.67 -2.48 -9.49
N ILE A 144 6.29 -3.64 -9.26
CA ILE A 144 6.35 -4.27 -7.93
C ILE A 144 7.10 -3.39 -6.92
N PRO A 145 8.31 -2.87 -7.22
CA PRO A 145 9.02 -2.01 -6.26
C PRO A 145 8.25 -0.73 -5.92
N ILE A 146 7.51 -0.17 -6.88
CA ILE A 146 6.69 1.03 -6.62
C ILE A 146 5.61 0.72 -5.57
N HIS A 147 4.97 -0.44 -5.63
CA HIS A 147 4.00 -0.86 -4.61
C HIS A 147 4.63 -1.14 -3.24
N LEU A 148 5.86 -1.64 -3.21
CA LEU A 148 6.53 -2.05 -1.98
C LEU A 148 7.24 -0.90 -1.24
N PHE A 149 7.76 0.09 -1.95
CA PHE A 149 8.62 1.12 -1.34
C PHE A 149 8.04 2.52 -1.39
N PHE A 150 7.23 2.86 -2.38
CA PHE A 150 6.92 4.27 -2.68
C PHE A 150 6.12 4.97 -1.57
N ASN A 151 5.29 4.22 -0.83
CA ASN A 151 4.58 4.74 0.35
C ASN A 151 5.49 5.05 1.53
N SER A 152 6.68 4.46 1.57
CA SER A 152 7.69 4.68 2.62
C SER A 152 8.86 5.54 2.13
N LEU A 153 8.73 6.12 0.93
CA LEU A 153 9.70 7.06 0.38
C LEU A 153 9.89 8.27 1.30
N VAL A 154 8.77 8.77 1.82
CA VAL A 154 8.68 9.82 2.82
C VAL A 154 8.21 9.18 4.11
N PHE A 155 8.86 9.52 5.21
CA PHE A 155 8.53 8.98 6.52
C PHE A 155 8.62 10.08 7.57
N GLN A 156 7.79 9.95 8.60
CA GLN A 156 7.80 10.84 9.76
C GLN A 156 8.51 10.14 10.91
N VAL A 157 9.40 10.87 11.58
CA VAL A 157 10.02 10.46 12.84
C VAL A 157 9.34 11.27 13.94
N GLU A 158 8.72 10.57 14.89
CA GLU A 158 8.12 11.19 16.07
C GLU A 158 9.20 11.42 17.13
N GLU A 159 9.21 12.60 17.77
CA GLU A 159 9.99 12.79 18.99
C GLU A 159 9.17 12.26 20.16
N VAL A 160 9.60 11.13 20.71
CA VAL A 160 9.02 10.51 21.91
C VAL A 160 10.08 10.59 23.00
N ARG A 161 9.99 11.65 23.78
CA ARG A 161 10.95 11.99 24.82
C ARG A 161 10.91 11.01 25.97
N ALA A 162 12.08 10.45 26.31
CA ALA A 162 12.30 9.69 27.53
C ALA A 162 12.63 10.57 28.71
N ASP A 163 13.46 11.58 28.48
CA ASP A 163 14.18 12.22 29.57
C ASP A 163 13.57 13.56 29.97
N PHE A 164 13.59 13.86 31.26
CA PHE A 164 13.09 15.10 31.83
C PHE A 164 13.89 15.55 33.05
N GLY A 165 13.93 16.86 33.28
CA GLY A 165 14.48 17.44 34.50
C GLY A 165 13.45 17.39 35.63
N MET A 166 13.83 16.92 36.81
CA MET A 166 12.96 16.91 37.98
C MET A 166 13.62 17.68 39.13
N THR A 167 12.91 18.70 39.62
CA THR A 167 13.31 19.52 40.76
C THR A 167 12.31 19.29 41.90
N ILE A 168 12.79 19.13 43.13
CA ILE A 168 11.97 19.12 44.34
C ILE A 168 12.39 20.32 45.18
N ALA A 169 11.45 21.22 45.48
CA ALA A 169 11.74 22.48 46.15
C ALA A 169 10.54 23.01 46.94
N THR A 170 10.78 23.98 47.84
CA THR A 170 9.72 24.72 48.54
C THR A 170 9.07 25.77 47.63
N GLU A 171 7.94 26.34 48.05
CA GLU A 171 7.33 27.50 47.38
C GLU A 171 8.33 28.65 47.25
N ASP A 172 9.08 28.95 48.32
CA ASP A 172 10.02 30.06 48.39
C ASP A 172 11.17 29.96 47.36
N PHE A 173 11.49 28.75 46.87
CA PHE A 173 12.44 28.58 45.76
C PHE A 173 11.99 29.32 44.50
N LEU A 174 10.68 29.33 44.25
CA LEU A 174 10.04 30.00 43.11
C LEU A 174 9.96 31.52 43.31
N ASP A 175 10.03 31.97 44.57
CA ASP A 175 10.04 33.39 44.95
C ASP A 175 11.47 33.97 45.06
N GLY A 176 12.49 33.21 44.65
CA GLY A 176 13.88 33.66 44.62
C GLY A 176 14.67 33.48 45.92
N ALA A 177 14.21 32.60 46.83
CA ALA A 177 14.98 32.25 48.03
C ALA A 177 16.32 31.56 47.67
N SER A 178 17.28 31.63 48.59
CA SER A 178 18.60 31.02 48.42
C SER A 178 18.50 29.50 48.29
N TYR A 179 19.17 28.96 47.26
CA TYR A 179 19.31 27.52 47.06
C TYR A 179 20.75 27.14 46.73
N HIS A 180 21.10 25.91 47.06
CA HIS A 180 22.42 25.32 46.80
C HIS A 180 22.26 23.91 46.22
N GLN A 181 22.96 23.60 45.12
CA GLN A 181 22.91 22.30 44.45
C GLN A 181 23.87 21.29 45.12
N PRO A 182 23.56 19.97 45.14
CA PRO A 182 22.43 19.26 44.50
C PRO A 182 21.07 19.41 45.20
N GLY A 183 21.03 20.07 46.36
CA GLY A 183 19.84 20.19 47.22
C GLY A 183 20.10 19.65 48.62
N ALA A 184 19.19 19.95 49.55
CA ALA A 184 19.33 19.61 50.97
C ALA A 184 19.32 18.10 51.27
N SER A 185 18.84 17.25 50.36
CA SER A 185 18.80 15.79 50.53
C SER A 185 20.17 15.10 50.39
N LEU A 186 21.14 15.73 49.73
CA LEU A 186 22.46 15.14 49.39
C LEU A 186 22.38 13.77 48.66
N TRP A 187 21.23 13.39 48.08
CA TRP A 187 21.05 12.12 47.37
C TRP A 187 22.06 11.99 46.21
N ASN A 188 22.43 10.76 45.85
CA ASN A 188 23.47 10.36 44.85
C ASN A 188 24.90 10.90 45.03
N THR A 189 25.16 11.75 46.02
CA THR A 189 26.49 12.28 46.30
C THR A 189 27.25 11.43 47.32
N ALA A 190 27.79 10.29 46.87
CA ALA A 190 28.73 9.55 47.69
C ALA A 190 30.05 10.35 47.79
N VAL A 191 30.45 10.77 48.99
CA VAL A 191 31.81 11.23 49.25
C VAL A 191 32.69 9.97 49.37
N PRO A 192 33.67 9.74 48.49
CA PRO A 192 34.59 8.62 48.68
C PRO A 192 35.35 8.80 50.00
N THR A 193 35.60 7.71 50.73
CA THR A 193 36.31 7.71 52.02
C THR A 193 37.71 8.37 51.95
N ASN A 194 38.31 8.46 50.75
CA ASN A 194 39.61 9.08 50.52
C ASN A 194 39.56 10.61 50.27
N CYS A 195 38.38 11.23 50.23
CA CYS A 195 38.23 12.66 49.90
C CYS A 195 38.11 13.57 51.14
N THR A 196 38.39 13.05 52.34
CA THR A 196 38.28 13.75 53.62
C THR A 196 39.43 14.71 53.93
N THR A 197 40.52 14.69 53.14
CA THR A 197 41.66 15.60 53.28
C THR A 197 41.51 16.82 52.38
N PHE A 198 41.34 17.99 53.01
CA PHE A 198 41.01 19.29 52.40
C PHE A 198 41.99 19.84 51.35
N THR A 199 43.16 19.23 51.19
CA THR A 199 44.27 19.82 50.45
C THR A 199 44.24 19.55 48.95
N ASP A 200 43.34 18.72 48.43
CA ASP A 200 43.46 18.23 47.06
C ASP A 200 42.12 18.10 46.29
N LEU A 201 41.31 19.16 46.33
CA LEU A 201 40.11 19.33 45.49
C LEU A 201 40.39 19.31 43.97
N LYS A 202 41.67 19.29 43.55
CA LYS A 202 42.10 19.21 42.14
C LYS A 202 42.30 17.77 41.66
N ASN A 203 42.24 16.78 42.54
CA ASN A 203 42.58 15.41 42.19
C ASN A 203 41.41 14.71 41.48
N LYS A 204 41.60 14.33 40.20
CA LYS A 204 40.56 13.73 39.34
C LYS A 204 40.00 12.40 39.88
N GLU A 205 40.70 11.76 40.81
CA GLU A 205 40.31 10.48 41.42
C GLU A 205 39.12 10.60 42.38
N CYS A 206 38.95 11.73 43.08
CA CYS A 206 37.76 11.99 43.92
C CYS A 206 36.46 12.13 43.12
N PHE A 207 36.59 12.30 41.79
CA PHE A 207 35.47 12.51 40.88
C PHE A 207 35.11 11.27 40.06
N THR A 208 35.88 10.16 40.12
CA THR A 208 35.75 9.13 39.07
C THR A 208 35.77 7.65 39.45
N LYS A 209 36.07 7.17 40.67
CA LYS A 209 35.99 5.71 40.94
C LYS A 209 35.61 5.33 42.37
N SER A 210 34.49 4.62 42.52
CA SER A 210 34.24 3.76 43.68
C SER A 210 34.95 2.41 43.49
N PRO A 211 35.69 1.88 44.48
CA PRO A 211 36.47 0.62 44.35
C PRO A 211 35.62 -0.66 44.32
N TYR A 212 34.32 -0.59 44.59
CA TYR A 212 33.48 -1.79 44.71
C TYR A 212 32.70 -2.14 43.45
N GLY A 213 32.81 -1.39 42.34
CA GLY A 213 31.99 -1.64 41.13
C GLY A 213 30.48 -1.46 41.32
N TYR A 214 30.01 -1.42 42.57
CA TYR A 214 28.69 -1.00 43.01
C TYR A 214 28.78 0.41 43.59
N GLY A 215 29.10 1.40 42.75
CA GLY A 215 28.38 2.66 42.93
C GLY A 215 26.89 2.30 42.86
N ILE A 216 26.04 2.94 43.67
CA ILE A 216 24.58 2.79 43.59
C ILE A 216 24.15 3.41 42.25
N GLY A 217 24.48 2.75 41.14
CA GLY A 217 24.84 3.45 39.90
C GLY A 217 25.07 2.53 38.71
N ASN A 218 24.38 1.38 38.67
CA ASN A 218 24.17 0.61 37.45
C ASN A 218 22.68 0.60 37.10
N VAL A 219 22.06 1.77 37.16
CA VAL A 219 20.76 1.97 36.51
C VAL A 219 20.89 3.18 35.62
N GLU A 220 20.86 2.92 34.31
CA GLU A 220 21.07 3.88 33.24
C GLU A 220 20.13 5.09 33.39
N GLY A 221 20.68 6.24 33.78
CA GLY A 221 19.99 7.54 33.85
C GLY A 221 19.93 8.12 35.27
N GLY A 222 20.54 9.29 35.47
CA GLY A 222 20.36 10.09 36.69
C GLY A 222 21.56 10.21 37.65
N ASN A 223 22.79 10.00 37.17
CA ASN A 223 24.00 10.32 37.95
C ASN A 223 24.54 11.69 37.52
N VAL A 224 24.26 12.72 38.31
CA VAL A 224 24.91 14.04 38.14
C VAL A 224 26.20 14.04 38.96
N LEU A 225 27.35 14.16 38.30
CA LEU A 225 28.65 14.13 38.96
C LEU A 225 28.80 15.35 39.90
N PRO A 226 29.47 15.21 41.07
CA PRO A 226 29.77 16.33 41.96
C PRO A 226 30.39 17.56 41.28
N ALA A 227 31.26 17.33 40.28
CA ALA A 227 31.89 18.39 39.50
C ALA A 227 30.88 19.22 38.67
N THR A 228 29.77 18.60 38.26
CA THR A 228 28.72 19.23 37.47
C THR A 228 27.94 20.25 38.30
N TRP A 229 27.62 19.93 39.54
CA TRP A 229 26.96 20.85 40.49
C TRP A 229 27.83 22.07 40.86
N MET A 230 29.14 21.85 40.95
CA MET A 230 30.09 22.92 41.25
C MET A 230 30.33 23.84 40.05
N ASN A 231 30.00 23.39 38.84
CA ASN A 231 30.09 24.21 37.64
C ASN A 231 28.75 24.89 37.35
N LYS A 232 28.66 26.20 37.68
CA LYS A 232 27.44 26.99 37.44
C LYS A 232 27.02 27.10 35.96
N THR A 233 27.92 26.77 35.03
CA THR A 233 27.61 26.74 33.58
C THR A 233 27.23 25.36 33.07
N SER A 234 27.12 24.35 33.95
CA SER A 234 26.61 23.03 33.57
C SER A 234 25.15 23.10 33.15
N GLU A 235 24.72 22.13 32.34
CA GLU A 235 23.32 22.04 31.88
C GLU A 235 22.36 21.87 33.05
N GLU A 236 22.75 21.07 34.04
CA GLU A 236 22.03 20.82 35.28
C GLU A 236 21.88 22.09 36.12
N SER A 237 22.98 22.83 36.30
CA SER A 237 22.93 24.10 37.02
C SER A 237 22.05 25.13 36.33
N MET A 238 22.10 25.19 34.99
CA MET A 238 21.24 26.08 34.19
C MET A 238 19.76 25.66 34.23
N ASN A 239 19.45 24.36 34.21
CA ASN A 239 18.08 23.85 34.30
C ASN A 239 17.45 24.19 35.66
N VAL A 240 18.18 23.98 36.77
CA VAL A 240 17.71 24.37 38.11
C VAL A 240 17.55 25.88 38.23
N SER A 241 18.50 26.65 37.69
CA SER A 241 18.42 28.12 37.72
C SER A 241 17.21 28.63 36.96
N ARG A 242 16.92 28.03 35.79
CA ARG A 242 15.72 28.35 35.00
C ARG A 242 14.44 27.97 35.73
N ALA A 243 14.40 26.80 36.38
CA ALA A 243 13.27 26.40 37.20
C ALA A 243 13.03 27.40 38.34
N ALA A 244 14.08 27.91 38.99
CA ALA A 244 13.96 28.93 40.03
C ALA A 244 13.39 30.25 39.51
N SER A 245 13.83 30.71 38.33
CA SER A 245 13.49 32.03 37.81
C SER A 245 12.19 32.09 37.00
N GLU A 246 11.81 31.00 36.32
CA GLU A 246 10.75 31.03 35.32
C GLU A 246 9.52 30.19 35.70
N ALA A 247 9.67 29.19 36.58
CA ALA A 247 8.61 28.20 36.78
C ALA A 247 7.31 28.82 37.32
N ARG A 248 7.42 29.81 38.22
CA ARG A 248 6.26 30.46 38.83
C ARG A 248 5.34 31.14 37.82
N ASP A 249 5.94 31.84 36.85
CA ASP A 249 5.23 32.75 35.97
C ASP A 249 4.85 32.11 34.64
N SER A 250 5.63 31.12 34.16
CA SER A 250 5.52 30.59 32.81
C SER A 250 5.18 29.10 32.72
N TRP A 251 5.41 28.32 33.78
CA TRP A 251 5.18 26.87 33.73
C TRP A 251 3.73 26.53 34.09
N GLN A 252 3.25 25.41 33.56
CA GLN A 252 1.87 24.98 33.80
C GLN A 252 1.75 24.37 35.19
N ARG A 253 0.83 24.90 36.00
CA ARG A 253 0.42 24.28 37.26
C ARG A 253 -0.41 23.02 37.01
N LEU A 254 -0.01 21.91 37.63
CA LEU A 254 -0.69 20.62 37.58
C LEU A 254 -1.06 20.17 39.00
N ASP A 255 -2.20 19.51 39.14
CA ASP A 255 -2.60 18.87 40.39
C ASP A 255 -1.70 17.67 40.69
N PRO A 256 -1.50 17.31 41.98
CA PRO A 256 -0.70 16.16 42.39
C PRO A 256 -0.94 14.87 41.59
N ALA A 257 -2.20 14.45 41.47
CA ALA A 257 -2.56 13.21 40.76
C ALA A 257 -2.22 13.27 39.25
N GLU A 258 -2.46 14.42 38.60
CA GLU A 258 -2.17 14.60 37.18
C GLU A 258 -0.66 14.60 36.93
N CYS A 259 0.10 15.36 37.73
CA CYS A 259 1.55 15.43 37.63
C CYS A 259 2.19 14.05 37.82
N ARG A 260 1.75 13.31 38.84
CA ARG A 260 2.19 11.93 39.08
C ARG A 260 1.92 11.04 37.87
N SER A 261 0.70 11.10 37.32
CA SER A 261 0.35 10.29 36.15
C SER A 261 1.23 10.56 34.92
N LYS A 262 1.68 11.81 34.72
CA LYS A 262 2.46 12.21 33.54
C LYS A 262 3.95 11.87 33.63
N PHE A 263 4.55 12.00 34.82
CA PHE A 263 5.99 11.86 35.00
C PHE A 263 6.41 10.52 35.62
N LEU A 264 5.48 9.79 36.26
CA LEU A 264 5.78 8.48 36.85
C LEU A 264 5.58 7.32 35.88
N PHE A 265 4.50 7.35 35.10
CA PHE A 265 4.10 6.24 34.22
C PHE A 265 4.29 6.58 32.74
N CYS A 266 4.53 5.55 31.93
CA CYS A 266 4.85 5.65 30.50
C CYS A 266 3.64 6.01 29.60
N ASP A 267 2.50 6.39 30.19
CA ASP A 267 1.24 6.76 29.52
C ASP A 267 0.93 5.89 28.27
N LYS A 268 0.91 4.56 28.44
CA LYS A 268 0.58 3.58 27.38
C LYS A 268 1.41 3.70 26.09
N GLY A 269 2.66 4.17 26.18
CA GLY A 269 3.58 4.29 25.04
C GLY A 269 3.66 5.70 24.44
N SER A 270 3.16 6.71 25.14
CA SER A 270 3.10 8.09 24.64
C SER A 270 4.33 8.94 24.99
N GLY A 271 5.16 8.48 25.94
CA GLY A 271 6.32 9.23 26.43
C GLY A 271 5.93 10.49 27.20
N ILE A 272 6.90 11.36 27.45
CA ILE A 272 6.65 12.64 28.11
C ILE A 272 6.15 13.63 27.06
N LYS A 273 4.83 13.76 26.94
CA LYS A 273 4.22 14.62 25.91
C LYS A 273 4.12 16.06 26.36
N GLY A 274 4.83 16.93 25.65
CA GLY A 274 4.66 18.38 25.75
C GLY A 274 5.33 18.99 26.97
N TYR A 275 6.22 18.25 27.65
CA TYR A 275 6.95 18.74 28.81
C TYR A 275 8.44 18.40 28.74
N ARG A 276 9.26 19.26 29.33
CA ARG A 276 10.71 19.08 29.44
C ARG A 276 11.19 18.92 30.88
N SER A 277 10.58 19.67 31.79
CA SER A 277 11.00 19.72 33.18
C SER A 277 9.80 19.84 34.11
N VAL A 278 9.95 19.40 35.36
CA VAL A 278 8.92 19.53 36.40
C VAL A 278 9.54 19.96 37.73
N VAL A 279 8.86 20.88 38.42
CA VAL A 279 9.12 21.21 39.83
C VAL A 279 8.01 20.60 40.68
N LEU A 280 8.37 19.72 41.61
CA LEU A 280 7.50 19.26 42.69
C LEU A 280 7.60 20.26 43.84
N VAL A 281 6.51 20.99 44.09
CA VAL A 281 6.47 21.96 45.17
C VAL A 281 6.02 21.26 46.45
N VAL A 282 6.95 21.14 47.40
CA VAL A 282 6.73 20.44 48.66
C VAL A 282 6.61 21.40 49.82
N LYS A 283 5.80 21.04 50.82
CA LYS A 283 5.81 21.75 52.09
C LYS A 283 7.09 21.40 52.86
N PRO A 284 7.80 22.38 53.42
CA PRO A 284 8.92 22.10 54.32
C PRO A 284 8.42 21.32 55.54
N SER A 285 9.27 20.47 56.09
CA SER A 285 8.96 19.61 57.24
C SER A 285 8.60 20.42 58.49
N GLU A 286 9.09 21.66 58.59
CA GLU A 286 8.76 22.61 59.66
C GLU A 286 7.82 23.71 59.14
N PRO A 287 6.75 24.07 59.87
CA PRO A 287 5.89 25.18 59.48
C PRO A 287 6.62 26.52 59.54
N GLY A 288 6.57 27.30 58.45
CA GLY A 288 7.07 28.69 58.43
C GLY A 288 8.57 28.87 58.16
N VAL A 289 9.29 27.80 57.77
CA VAL A 289 10.67 27.92 57.27
C VAL A 289 10.70 27.94 55.75
N SER A 290 11.67 28.62 55.15
CA SER A 290 11.78 28.77 53.69
C SER A 290 12.39 27.57 52.95
N GLY A 291 12.94 26.61 53.70
CA GLY A 291 13.71 25.50 53.17
C GLY A 291 14.32 24.68 54.29
N TRP A 292 15.37 23.93 53.96
CA TRP A 292 16.02 23.01 54.89
C TRP A 292 17.44 23.45 55.21
N ARG A 293 17.81 23.29 56.48
CA ARG A 293 19.19 23.49 56.92
C ARG A 293 19.92 22.16 57.00
N ARG A 294 21.13 22.11 56.45
CA ARG A 294 21.94 20.87 56.42
C ARG A 294 22.25 20.36 57.83
N ASP A 295 22.50 21.24 58.79
CA ASP A 295 22.78 20.86 60.18
C ASP A 295 21.59 20.26 60.93
N LYS A 296 20.37 20.42 60.39
CA LYS A 296 19.15 19.81 60.90
C LYS A 296 18.84 18.49 60.19
N VAL A 297 18.88 18.50 58.86
CA VAL A 297 18.63 17.30 58.04
C VAL A 297 19.69 16.22 58.31
N PHE A 298 20.93 16.61 58.62
CA PHE A 298 22.04 15.72 58.94
C PHE A 298 22.68 16.08 60.28
N SER A 299 21.94 15.83 61.36
CA SER A 299 22.32 16.22 62.72
C SER A 299 23.60 15.52 63.23
N ASN A 300 23.90 14.32 62.74
CA ASN A 300 25.05 13.51 63.16
C ASN A 300 26.14 13.38 62.07
N MET A 301 26.31 14.39 61.20
CA MET A 301 27.32 14.37 60.15
C MET A 301 28.75 14.41 60.71
N THR A 302 29.66 13.61 60.14
CA THR A 302 31.05 13.60 60.57
C THR A 302 31.74 14.94 60.31
N LYS A 303 32.77 15.29 61.10
CA LYS A 303 33.52 16.54 60.91
C LYS A 303 34.14 16.67 59.51
N SER A 304 34.59 15.56 58.93
CA SER A 304 35.17 15.54 57.57
C SER A 304 34.12 15.83 56.50
N ASP A 305 32.96 15.17 56.59
CA ASP A 305 31.88 15.34 55.62
C ASP A 305 31.26 16.74 55.75
N SER A 306 31.09 17.22 56.98
CA SER A 306 30.57 18.58 57.20
C SER A 306 31.49 19.63 56.60
N LYS A 307 32.81 19.46 56.75
CA LYS A 307 33.79 20.39 56.20
C LYS A 307 33.75 20.40 54.68
N PHE A 308 33.59 19.24 54.04
CA PHE A 308 33.42 19.14 52.59
C PHE A 308 32.16 19.87 52.12
N TRP A 309 31.02 19.60 52.77
CA TRP A 309 29.75 20.19 52.39
C TRP A 309 29.64 21.68 52.69
N ASP A 310 30.33 22.23 53.70
CA ASP A 310 30.32 23.67 53.98
C ASP A 310 30.82 24.53 52.80
N ALA A 311 31.62 23.97 51.89
CA ALA A 311 32.08 24.66 50.69
C ALA A 311 31.01 24.75 49.58
N ILE A 312 29.97 23.93 49.65
CA ILE A 312 28.94 23.77 48.60
C ILE A 312 27.54 24.13 49.13
N ILE A 313 27.19 23.62 50.31
CA ILE A 313 25.93 23.83 51.03
C ILE A 313 26.26 24.22 52.49
N PRO A 314 26.25 25.52 52.83
CA PRO A 314 26.57 25.98 54.17
C PRO A 314 25.65 25.36 55.24
N ALA A 315 26.22 24.91 56.37
CA ALA A 315 25.47 24.15 57.38
C ALA A 315 24.20 24.84 57.92
N LYS A 316 24.26 26.15 58.12
CA LYS A 316 23.24 26.95 58.82
C LYS A 316 22.35 27.76 57.90
N GLU A 317 22.65 27.81 56.61
CA GLU A 317 21.81 28.53 55.64
C GLU A 317 20.61 27.67 55.25
N SER A 318 19.48 28.34 55.00
CA SER A 318 18.30 27.68 54.46
C SER A 318 18.52 27.40 52.98
N ASN A 319 18.27 26.17 52.56
CA ASN A 319 18.27 25.76 51.17
C ASN A 319 16.84 25.44 50.74
N SER A 320 16.27 26.24 49.85
CA SER A 320 14.92 26.02 49.31
C SER A 320 14.82 24.87 48.30
N LEU A 321 15.98 24.35 47.83
CA LEU A 321 16.08 23.17 46.97
C LEU A 321 16.29 21.90 47.79
N TRP A 322 15.42 20.90 47.62
CA TRP A 322 15.57 19.58 48.23
C TRP A 322 16.44 18.65 47.37
N TYR A 323 16.14 18.59 46.07
CA TYR A 323 16.75 17.63 45.15
C TYR A 323 16.57 18.06 43.69
N TYR A 324 17.57 17.81 42.85
CA TYR A 324 17.41 17.81 41.39
C TYR A 324 17.99 16.53 40.81
N ASN A 325 17.33 15.98 39.78
CA ASN A 325 17.91 14.94 38.96
C ASN A 325 17.41 14.98 37.52
N HIS A 326 18.15 14.30 36.64
CA HIS A 326 17.69 13.95 35.31
C HIS A 326 17.04 12.57 35.33
N CYS A 327 15.79 12.50 34.93
CA CYS A 327 14.95 11.32 35.02
C CYS A 327 14.71 10.76 33.62
N GLY A 328 14.81 9.44 33.48
CA GLY A 328 14.54 8.72 32.25
C GLY A 328 13.29 7.87 32.39
N LEU A 329 12.33 8.07 31.48
CA LEU A 329 11.12 7.29 31.35
C LEU A 329 11.22 6.46 30.07
N ARG A 330 11.23 5.13 30.20
CA ARG A 330 11.39 4.21 29.06
C ARG A 330 10.32 3.13 29.08
N ALA A 331 9.81 2.75 27.91
CA ALA A 331 8.89 1.63 27.77
C ALA A 331 9.60 0.43 27.14
N GLY A 332 9.48 -0.73 27.79
CA GLY A 332 9.88 -2.00 27.20
C GLY A 332 8.90 -2.43 26.12
N TRP A 333 9.46 -2.93 25.02
CA TRP A 333 8.72 -3.20 23.79
C TRP A 333 7.99 -4.55 23.77
N ASP A 334 8.32 -5.49 24.66
CA ASP A 334 7.95 -6.90 24.55
C ASP A 334 6.62 -7.29 25.21
N ASN A 335 5.94 -6.39 25.93
CA ASN A 335 4.51 -6.58 26.30
C ASN A 335 3.80 -5.36 26.92
N ARG A 336 4.27 -4.12 26.68
CA ARG A 336 3.74 -2.86 27.29
C ARG A 336 3.68 -2.80 28.83
N GLN A 337 4.00 -3.87 29.54
CA GLN A 337 3.89 -3.91 31.01
C GLN A 337 5.16 -3.43 31.71
N SER A 338 6.31 -3.41 31.05
CA SER A 338 7.53 -2.88 31.67
C SER A 338 7.71 -1.39 31.34
N CYS A 339 7.01 -0.52 32.07
CA CYS A 339 7.40 0.88 32.15
C CYS A 339 8.59 1.01 33.10
N ILE A 340 9.63 1.71 32.68
CA ILE A 340 10.88 1.91 33.42
C ILE A 340 10.98 3.40 33.72
N ASN A 341 11.14 3.75 34.99
CA ASN A 341 11.37 5.13 35.42
C ASN A 341 12.55 5.18 36.39
N THR A 342 13.61 5.90 36.02
CA THR A 342 14.82 6.00 36.85
C THR A 342 14.60 6.80 38.13
N CYS A 343 13.56 7.64 38.18
CA CYS A 343 13.19 8.48 39.31
C CYS A 343 11.95 7.98 40.07
N LYS A 344 11.54 6.71 39.88
CA LYS A 344 10.30 6.18 40.47
C LYS A 344 10.19 6.40 41.99
N THR A 345 11.28 6.21 42.72
CA THR A 345 11.33 6.38 44.18
C THR A 345 11.19 7.84 44.57
N ASN A 346 11.85 8.76 43.85
CA ASN A 346 11.74 10.19 44.06
C ASN A 346 10.37 10.78 43.67
N LEU A 347 9.52 9.99 43.00
CA LEU A 347 8.13 10.31 42.64
C LEU A 347 7.10 9.59 43.54
N GLY A 348 7.56 8.94 44.61
CA GLY A 348 6.69 8.30 45.61
C GLY A 348 6.18 6.91 45.23
N TYR A 349 6.92 6.18 44.38
CA TYR A 349 6.64 4.78 44.05
C TYR A 349 7.70 3.87 44.68
N ASP A 350 7.43 3.40 45.90
CA ASP A 350 8.34 2.52 46.66
C ASP A 350 7.88 1.04 46.58
N GLN A 351 8.26 0.37 45.49
CA GLN A 351 8.31 -1.09 45.44
C GLN A 351 9.74 -1.54 45.19
N MET A 352 10.47 -1.83 46.27
CA MET A 352 11.71 -2.60 46.21
C MET A 352 11.36 -4.09 46.03
N ASP A 353 11.08 -4.46 44.79
CA ASP A 353 11.38 -5.80 44.33
C ASP A 353 12.82 -5.80 43.81
N ILE A 354 13.67 -6.65 44.38
CA ILE A 354 15.13 -6.65 44.11
C ILE A 354 15.40 -7.05 42.65
N GLU A 355 14.43 -7.73 42.02
CA GLU A 355 14.52 -8.26 40.67
C GLU A 355 14.19 -7.21 39.58
N TYR A 356 13.48 -6.11 39.91
CA TYR A 356 13.03 -5.07 38.95
C TYR A 356 13.11 -3.63 39.50
N LEU A 357 14.34 -3.16 39.75
CA LEU A 357 14.63 -1.89 40.45
C LEU A 357 14.01 -0.62 39.82
N THR A 358 13.72 -0.56 38.53
CA THR A 358 13.17 0.64 37.86
C THR A 358 11.82 0.46 37.20
N THR A 359 11.24 -0.74 37.26
CA THR A 359 9.92 -1.01 36.69
C THR A 359 8.82 -0.37 37.53
N VAL A 360 7.81 0.19 36.85
CA VAL A 360 6.63 0.84 37.41
C VAL A 360 5.39 0.25 36.74
N ASP A 361 4.42 -0.24 37.53
CA ASP A 361 3.11 -0.67 37.03
C ASP A 361 2.01 0.18 37.69
N SER A 362 1.16 0.79 36.87
CA SER A 362 -0.01 1.53 37.36
C SER A 362 -1.01 0.64 38.12
N GLY A 363 -1.04 -0.66 37.85
CA GLY A 363 -1.92 -1.62 38.53
C GLY A 363 -1.53 -1.90 39.98
N ASP A 364 -0.26 -1.71 40.32
CA ASP A 364 0.32 -1.99 41.64
C ASP A 364 0.55 -0.71 42.47
N ASP A 365 0.05 0.44 41.99
CA ASP A 365 0.16 1.72 42.68
C ASP A 365 -0.69 1.73 43.96
N THR A 366 -0.01 1.73 45.11
CA THR A 366 -0.63 1.74 46.45
C THR A 366 -0.48 3.11 47.14
N SER A 367 0.04 4.13 46.44
CA SER A 367 0.41 5.38 47.10
C SER A 367 -0.79 6.29 47.39
N ASP A 368 -0.62 7.13 48.41
CA ASP A 368 -1.64 8.03 48.95
C ASP A 368 -2.17 9.04 47.89
N PRO A 369 -3.50 9.23 47.76
CA PRO A 369 -4.08 10.25 46.88
C PRO A 369 -3.66 11.70 47.21
N THR A 370 -3.16 11.96 48.43
CA THR A 370 -2.57 13.24 48.84
C THR A 370 -1.10 13.42 48.43
N TRP A 371 -0.52 12.45 47.72
CA TRP A 371 0.86 12.41 47.21
C TRP A 371 1.93 12.70 48.27
N LYS A 372 1.72 12.15 49.47
CA LYS A 372 2.73 12.10 50.53
C LYS A 372 3.54 10.82 50.43
N PHE A 373 4.87 10.94 50.43
CA PHE A 373 5.73 9.78 50.31
C PHE A 373 7.06 9.95 51.05
N SER A 374 7.68 8.83 51.38
CA SER A 374 9.04 8.81 51.94
C SER A 374 10.05 8.92 50.82
N PHE A 375 10.91 9.95 50.86
CA PHE A 375 11.98 10.16 49.89
C PHE A 375 13.00 9.00 49.90
N TRP A 376 13.26 8.47 51.09
CA TRP A 376 14.01 7.24 51.35
C TRP A 376 13.01 6.12 51.69
N GLY A 377 12.98 5.06 50.86
CA GLY A 377 12.08 3.93 51.06
C GLY A 377 12.36 3.16 52.36
N ALA A 378 11.32 2.63 53.02
CA ALA A 378 11.43 2.02 54.34
C ALA A 378 12.39 0.81 54.34
N LYS A 379 12.32 -0.04 53.29
CA LYS A 379 13.25 -1.17 53.11
C LYS A 379 14.68 -0.73 52.78
N SER A 380 14.89 0.46 52.21
CA SER A 380 16.21 1.02 51.89
C SER A 380 16.91 1.51 53.15
N LEU A 381 16.13 2.11 54.06
CA LEU A 381 16.55 2.44 55.41
C LEU A 381 16.87 1.17 56.22
N GLU A 382 15.99 0.17 56.19
CA GLU A 382 16.13 -1.10 56.92
C GLU A 382 17.33 -1.94 56.47
N LYS A 383 17.58 -2.03 55.15
CA LYS A 383 18.68 -2.85 54.59
C LYS A 383 20.04 -2.17 54.59
N HIS A 384 20.17 -0.96 55.16
CA HIS A 384 21.41 -0.18 55.13
C HIS A 384 22.03 -0.02 53.73
N ILE A 385 21.21 -0.06 52.66
CA ILE A 385 21.65 0.07 51.26
C ILE A 385 22.35 1.42 51.04
N LEU A 386 21.99 2.40 51.86
CA LEU A 386 22.52 3.76 51.85
C LEU A 386 23.49 4.00 53.02
N SER A 387 24.10 2.94 53.57
CA SER A 387 25.04 3.02 54.70
C SER A 387 26.15 4.06 54.53
N ALA A 388 26.55 4.44 53.31
CA ALA A 388 27.46 5.57 53.06
C ALA A 388 26.84 6.95 53.34
N GLN A 389 25.56 7.17 53.02
CA GLN A 389 24.83 8.41 53.26
C GLN A 389 24.19 8.44 54.66
N MET A 390 23.64 7.33 55.15
CA MET A 390 23.13 7.19 56.52
C MET A 390 24.22 7.34 57.59
N ARG A 391 25.50 7.05 57.25
CA ARG A 391 26.66 7.35 58.10
C ARG A 391 26.80 8.84 58.44
N SER A 392 26.19 9.72 57.64
CA SER A 392 26.19 11.17 57.87
C SER A 392 25.03 11.66 58.77
N GLY A 393 24.21 10.75 59.33
CA GLY A 393 23.25 11.12 60.36
C GLY A 393 21.97 11.78 59.85
N PHE A 394 21.45 11.31 58.71
CA PHE A 394 20.16 11.78 58.16
C PHE A 394 19.04 11.60 59.19
N ASP A 395 18.28 12.66 59.43
CA ASP A 395 17.15 12.67 60.36
C ASP A 395 15.85 12.23 59.64
N ALA A 396 15.25 11.16 60.16
CA ALA A 396 14.07 10.53 59.58
C ALA A 396 12.83 11.45 59.56
N ASP A 397 12.78 12.49 60.39
CA ASP A 397 11.70 13.46 60.41
C ASP A 397 11.61 14.26 59.10
N TYR A 398 12.73 14.39 58.37
CA TYR A 398 12.79 15.03 57.05
C TYR A 398 12.59 14.06 55.88
N ASN A 399 12.29 12.78 56.15
CA ASN A 399 12.11 11.78 55.10
C ASN A 399 10.79 11.95 54.32
N THR A 400 9.75 12.45 54.98
CA THR A 400 8.41 12.53 54.40
C THR A 400 8.26 13.82 53.60
N LEU A 401 7.95 13.70 52.31
CA LEU A 401 7.65 14.82 51.42
C LEU A 401 6.14 14.90 51.18
N ASP A 402 5.60 16.12 51.31
CA ASP A 402 4.18 16.45 51.08
C ASP A 402 4.07 17.36 49.85
N VAL A 403 3.80 16.78 48.68
CA VAL A 403 3.70 17.51 47.41
C VAL A 403 2.37 18.25 47.34
N SER A 404 2.43 19.58 47.29
CA SER A 404 1.23 20.42 47.21
C SER A 404 0.71 20.55 45.78
N TYR A 405 1.61 20.73 44.81
CA TYR A 405 1.30 20.82 43.39
C TYR A 405 2.60 20.70 42.56
N CYS A 406 2.48 20.64 41.24
CA CYS A 406 3.62 20.70 40.34
C CYS A 406 3.57 21.90 39.39
N LEU A 407 4.74 22.34 38.96
CA LEU A 407 4.90 23.23 37.82
C LEU A 407 5.66 22.48 36.72
N ALA A 408 5.10 22.40 35.51
CA ALA A 408 5.70 21.68 34.40
C ALA A 408 6.02 22.61 33.22
N GLU A 409 7.29 22.60 32.79
CA GLU A 409 7.80 23.37 31.65
C GLU A 409 7.24 22.79 30.35
N ARG A 410 6.43 23.56 29.62
CA ARG A 410 5.88 23.11 28.34
C ARG A 410 6.90 23.23 27.22
N GLU A 411 7.08 22.16 26.47
CA GLU A 411 7.89 22.16 25.25
C GLU A 411 7.28 21.19 24.23
N ASP A 412 6.88 21.73 23.08
CA ASP A 412 6.24 20.94 22.04
C ASP A 412 7.26 20.06 21.30
N PRO A 413 6.93 18.76 21.07
CA PRO A 413 7.82 17.84 20.36
C PRO A 413 8.08 18.29 18.92
N GLN A 414 9.32 18.14 18.49
CA GLN A 414 9.84 18.47 17.18
C GLN A 414 9.93 17.22 16.29
N CYS A 415 8.90 16.98 15.50
CA CYS A 415 8.89 15.87 14.55
C CYS A 415 9.71 16.18 13.29
N LYS A 416 10.39 15.16 12.75
CA LYS A 416 11.17 15.23 11.51
C LYS A 416 10.43 14.52 10.38
N ILE A 417 10.53 15.03 9.15
CA ILE A 417 10.08 14.35 7.93
C ILE A 417 11.32 14.02 7.11
N GLY A 418 11.58 12.73 6.94
CA GLY A 418 12.70 12.19 6.17
C GLY A 418 12.29 11.73 4.78
N VAL A 419 13.25 11.74 3.85
CA VAL A 419 13.11 11.18 2.51
C VAL A 419 14.28 10.26 2.20
N SER A 420 14.01 9.02 1.79
CA SER A 420 15.06 8.01 1.51
C SER A 420 15.62 8.14 0.10
N ASN A 421 16.93 8.43 -0.03
CA ASN A 421 17.61 8.47 -1.34
C ASN A 421 17.62 7.09 -2.02
N GLY A 422 17.77 6.00 -1.24
CA GLY A 422 17.73 4.63 -1.77
C GLY A 422 16.38 4.28 -2.41
N ILE A 423 15.26 4.63 -1.75
CA ILE A 423 13.93 4.40 -2.31
C ILE A 423 13.67 5.33 -3.52
N LEU A 424 14.13 6.58 -3.47
CA LEU A 424 14.08 7.50 -4.62
C LEU A 424 14.79 6.91 -5.83
N LEU A 425 15.99 6.36 -5.65
CA LEU A 425 16.77 5.73 -6.71
C LEU A 425 16.03 4.54 -7.31
N ILE A 426 15.57 3.59 -6.47
CA ILE A 426 14.82 2.40 -6.92
C ILE A 426 13.59 2.82 -7.74
N THR A 427 12.84 3.80 -7.23
CA THR A 427 11.64 4.32 -7.92
C THR A 427 12.01 4.97 -9.26
N THR A 428 13.04 5.82 -9.27
CA THR A 428 13.51 6.51 -10.47
C THR A 428 13.93 5.50 -11.55
N LEU A 429 14.70 4.47 -11.18
CA LEU A 429 15.09 3.40 -12.10
C LEU A 429 13.88 2.66 -12.66
N CYS A 430 12.88 2.34 -11.84
CA CYS A 430 11.64 1.70 -12.28
C CYS A 430 10.88 2.57 -13.30
N VAL A 431 10.80 3.88 -13.07
CA VAL A 431 10.14 4.82 -13.99
C VAL A 431 10.93 4.95 -15.30
N LEU A 432 12.26 5.03 -15.24
CA LEU A 432 13.11 5.06 -16.44
C LEU A 432 12.97 3.79 -17.29
N ILE A 433 12.93 2.61 -16.65
CA ILE A 433 12.63 1.34 -17.33
C ILE A 433 11.27 1.43 -18.02
N LYS A 434 10.23 1.91 -17.34
CA LYS A 434 8.89 2.07 -17.95
C LYS A 434 8.91 3.00 -19.15
N ILE A 435 9.58 4.15 -19.07
CA ILE A 435 9.73 5.09 -20.19
C ILE A 435 10.39 4.38 -21.38
N SER A 436 11.51 3.68 -21.13
CA SER A 436 12.24 2.96 -22.19
C SER A 436 11.36 1.92 -22.88
N GLN A 437 10.59 1.13 -22.13
CA GLN A 437 9.70 0.10 -22.67
C GLN A 437 8.53 0.71 -23.45
N CYS A 438 7.92 1.78 -22.94
CA CYS A 438 6.80 2.45 -23.61
C CYS A 438 7.26 3.11 -24.92
N ALA A 439 8.41 3.78 -24.91
CA ALA A 439 9.01 4.39 -26.09
C ALA A 439 9.44 3.33 -27.12
N PHE A 440 10.09 2.25 -26.68
CA PHE A 440 10.47 1.13 -27.54
C PHE A 440 9.26 0.50 -28.22
N PHE A 441 8.20 0.21 -27.47
CA PHE A 441 6.97 -0.36 -28.03
C PHE A 441 6.35 0.56 -29.10
N LEU A 442 6.22 1.86 -28.78
CA LEU A 442 5.64 2.85 -29.68
C LEU A 442 6.44 2.96 -30.99
N PHE A 443 7.77 3.03 -30.88
CA PHE A 443 8.65 3.15 -32.03
C PHE A 443 8.65 1.87 -32.89
N ARG A 444 8.79 0.70 -32.26
CA ARG A 444 8.98 -0.57 -32.97
C ARG A 444 7.71 -1.12 -33.61
N TYR A 445 6.56 -0.99 -32.95
CA TYR A 445 5.33 -1.68 -33.35
C TYR A 445 4.26 -0.75 -33.93
N VAL A 446 4.29 0.53 -33.58
CA VAL A 446 3.25 1.49 -34.02
C VAL A 446 3.78 2.39 -35.14
N LEU A 447 4.90 3.09 -34.93
CA LEU A 447 5.44 4.01 -35.94
C LEU A 447 5.93 3.30 -37.21
N ARG A 448 6.35 2.04 -37.10
CA ARG A 448 6.72 1.20 -38.26
C ARG A 448 5.53 0.55 -38.97
N GLY A 449 4.29 0.89 -38.59
CA GLY A 449 3.07 0.48 -39.30
C GLY A 449 2.74 -1.02 -39.22
N THR A 450 3.34 -1.75 -38.28
CA THR A 450 3.27 -3.21 -38.29
C THR A 450 1.96 -3.80 -37.76
N GLU A 451 1.16 -3.06 -36.97
CA GLU A 451 -0.02 -3.65 -36.32
C GLU A 451 -1.14 -2.67 -35.96
N ASN A 452 -2.38 -3.15 -36.10
CA ASN A 452 -3.59 -2.54 -35.55
C ASN A 452 -4.15 -3.42 -34.41
N PRO A 453 -3.95 -3.04 -33.13
CA PRO A 453 -4.39 -3.85 -31.99
C PRO A 453 -5.91 -3.79 -31.81
N LEU A 454 -6.54 -4.94 -31.62
CA LEU A 454 -7.96 -5.08 -31.30
C LEU A 454 -8.14 -4.98 -29.78
N VAL A 455 -8.20 -3.74 -29.26
CA VAL A 455 -8.22 -3.50 -27.81
C VAL A 455 -9.60 -3.70 -27.20
N THR A 456 -10.65 -3.30 -27.93
CA THR A 456 -12.04 -3.40 -27.50
C THR A 456 -12.80 -4.48 -28.28
N PRO A 457 -13.92 -5.03 -27.72
CA PRO A 457 -14.80 -5.89 -28.49
C PRO A 457 -15.37 -5.21 -29.73
N GLY A 458 -15.59 -3.89 -29.69
CA GLY A 458 -16.02 -3.15 -30.87
C GLY A 458 -14.96 -3.12 -31.97
N ASP A 459 -13.67 -3.04 -31.63
CA ASP A 459 -12.59 -3.16 -32.61
C ASP A 459 -12.61 -4.54 -33.29
N ALA A 460 -12.88 -5.60 -32.51
CA ALA A 460 -13.04 -6.95 -33.04
C ALA A 460 -14.25 -7.04 -33.97
N VAL A 461 -15.42 -6.57 -33.55
CA VAL A 461 -16.64 -6.58 -34.38
C VAL A 461 -16.43 -5.78 -35.65
N LYS A 462 -15.85 -4.58 -35.56
CA LYS A 462 -15.50 -3.76 -36.74
C LYS A 462 -14.60 -4.55 -37.69
N SER A 463 -13.53 -5.14 -37.18
CA SER A 463 -12.57 -5.87 -38.01
C SER A 463 -13.14 -7.17 -38.59
N LEU A 464 -14.02 -7.87 -37.87
CA LEU A 464 -14.61 -9.14 -38.26
C LEU A 464 -15.82 -8.96 -39.19
N ILE A 465 -16.55 -7.85 -39.10
CA ILE A 465 -17.57 -7.48 -40.10
C ILE A 465 -16.89 -7.09 -41.41
N SER A 466 -15.86 -6.23 -41.36
CA SER A 466 -15.12 -5.81 -42.56
C SER A 466 -14.42 -6.98 -43.25
N ARG A 467 -13.82 -7.89 -42.48
CA ARG A 467 -13.17 -9.11 -42.99
C ARG A 467 -13.70 -10.34 -42.24
N PRO A 468 -14.84 -10.91 -42.68
CA PRO A 468 -15.44 -12.10 -42.09
C PRO A 468 -14.45 -13.26 -42.01
N ASP A 469 -14.46 -13.95 -40.88
CA ASP A 469 -13.57 -15.07 -40.62
C ASP A 469 -14.10 -16.35 -41.27
N ARG A 470 -13.29 -16.96 -42.14
CA ARG A 470 -13.69 -18.14 -42.91
C ARG A 470 -13.88 -19.39 -42.06
N THR A 471 -13.23 -19.46 -40.88
CA THR A 471 -13.28 -20.66 -40.02
C THR A 471 -14.57 -20.78 -39.21
N THR A 472 -15.32 -19.68 -39.06
CA THR A 472 -16.56 -19.62 -38.25
C THR A 472 -17.83 -19.50 -39.09
N VAL A 473 -17.72 -19.76 -40.40
CA VAL A 473 -18.86 -19.79 -41.31
C VAL A 473 -19.82 -20.89 -40.86
N ARG A 474 -21.14 -20.60 -40.89
CA ARG A 474 -22.20 -21.53 -40.47
C ARG A 474 -22.18 -21.93 -38.98
N MET A 475 -21.67 -21.05 -38.14
CA MET A 475 -21.60 -21.23 -36.67
C MET A 475 -22.32 -20.11 -35.90
N CYS A 476 -23.35 -19.47 -36.46
CA CYS A 476 -23.92 -18.23 -35.89
C CYS A 476 -24.52 -18.35 -34.46
N THR A 477 -24.70 -19.57 -33.97
CA THR A 477 -25.19 -19.88 -32.61
C THR A 477 -24.08 -20.19 -31.61
N LEU A 478 -22.81 -20.09 -32.01
CA LEU A 478 -21.65 -20.47 -31.21
C LEU A 478 -21.49 -19.61 -29.94
N GLU A 479 -21.48 -20.26 -28.78
CA GLU A 479 -21.17 -19.62 -27.50
C GLU A 479 -19.74 -19.91 -27.05
N MET A 480 -19.18 -19.04 -26.20
CA MET A 480 -17.86 -19.27 -25.59
C MET A 480 -17.77 -20.59 -24.82
N ARG A 481 -18.88 -21.03 -24.22
CA ARG A 481 -18.92 -22.29 -23.46
C ARG A 481 -18.78 -23.51 -24.37
N ASP A 482 -19.34 -23.47 -25.58
CA ASP A 482 -19.18 -24.53 -26.58
C ASP A 482 -17.72 -24.69 -26.97
N VAL A 483 -17.04 -23.57 -27.21
CA VAL A 483 -15.60 -23.54 -27.52
C VAL A 483 -14.76 -24.09 -26.36
N GLN A 484 -15.08 -23.67 -25.13
CA GLN A 484 -14.31 -24.10 -23.95
C GLN A 484 -14.51 -25.59 -23.64
N PHE A 485 -15.75 -26.09 -23.69
CA PHE A 485 -16.06 -27.50 -23.45
C PHE A 485 -15.35 -28.42 -24.45
N THR A 486 -15.39 -28.05 -25.74
CA THR A 486 -14.74 -28.84 -26.79
C THR A 486 -13.22 -28.86 -26.62
N TRP A 487 -12.62 -27.74 -26.23
CA TRP A 487 -11.18 -27.68 -25.95
C TRP A 487 -10.78 -28.53 -24.73
N GLU A 488 -11.54 -28.50 -23.64
CA GLU A 488 -11.27 -29.34 -22.46
C GLU A 488 -11.34 -30.83 -22.81
N ARG A 489 -12.26 -31.25 -23.69
CA ARG A 489 -12.36 -32.63 -24.18
C ARG A 489 -11.18 -33.05 -25.06
N LEU A 490 -10.71 -32.17 -25.95
CA LEU A 490 -9.56 -32.44 -26.83
C LEU A 490 -8.26 -32.63 -26.05
N PHE A 491 -8.02 -31.85 -24.99
CA PHE A 491 -6.80 -31.93 -24.18
C PHE A 491 -6.90 -32.88 -22.97
N GLY A 492 -8.12 -33.26 -22.57
CA GLY A 492 -8.37 -34.28 -21.53
C GLY A 492 -8.32 -35.72 -22.05
N ALA A 493 -8.30 -35.93 -23.37
CA ALA A 493 -8.12 -37.25 -23.97
C ALA A 493 -6.69 -37.77 -23.70
N ASN A 494 -6.63 -38.99 -23.14
CA ASN A 494 -5.43 -39.68 -22.64
C ASN A 494 -4.24 -39.65 -23.65
N PRO A 495 -2.98 -39.38 -23.23
CA PRO A 495 -1.83 -39.23 -24.14
C PRO A 495 -1.46 -40.46 -24.99
N LYS A 496 -2.11 -41.62 -24.80
CA LYS A 496 -1.80 -42.87 -25.51
C LYS A 496 -2.24 -42.90 -26.99
N HIS A 497 -2.91 -41.86 -27.50
CA HIS A 497 -3.24 -41.72 -28.92
C HIS A 497 -2.48 -40.58 -29.64
N LYS A 498 -1.36 -40.11 -29.07
CA LYS A 498 -0.53 -39.04 -29.64
C LYS A 498 0.47 -39.48 -30.72
N THR A 499 0.25 -40.59 -31.40
CA THR A 499 1.10 -41.02 -32.52
C THR A 499 0.35 -40.76 -33.82
N ASN A 500 0.87 -39.81 -34.62
CA ASN A 500 0.45 -39.42 -35.99
C ASN A 500 -0.52 -38.22 -36.13
N TYR A 501 -0.41 -37.18 -35.29
CA TYR A 501 -0.91 -35.85 -35.66
C TYR A 501 0.27 -34.95 -36.08
N ASP A 502 0.95 -35.36 -37.16
CA ASP A 502 1.74 -34.41 -37.95
C ASP A 502 0.80 -33.70 -38.92
N GLN A 503 0.79 -32.38 -38.83
CA GLN A 503 0.51 -31.49 -39.96
C GLN A 503 -0.87 -31.56 -40.64
N THR A 504 -1.96 -31.80 -39.90
CA THR A 504 -3.32 -31.46 -40.39
C THR A 504 -3.68 -30.04 -39.94
N ASP A 505 -3.94 -29.15 -40.90
CA ASP A 505 -4.39 -27.77 -40.67
C ASP A 505 -5.64 -27.79 -39.77
N GLY A 506 -5.65 -26.98 -38.71
CA GLY A 506 -6.64 -27.09 -37.61
C GLY A 506 -8.10 -27.03 -38.06
N ALA A 507 -8.41 -26.40 -39.21
CA ALA A 507 -9.75 -26.39 -39.79
C ALA A 507 -10.31 -27.82 -40.02
N GLU A 508 -9.48 -28.80 -40.38
CA GLU A 508 -9.92 -30.19 -40.54
C GLU A 508 -10.32 -30.85 -39.21
N LEU A 509 -9.83 -30.35 -38.06
CA LEU A 509 -10.23 -30.84 -36.74
C LEU A 509 -11.64 -30.36 -36.32
N LEU A 510 -12.11 -29.25 -36.93
CA LEU A 510 -13.48 -28.74 -36.77
C LEU A 510 -14.44 -29.32 -37.82
N HIS A 511 -13.91 -29.82 -38.94
CA HIS A 511 -14.64 -30.36 -40.08
C HIS A 511 -14.55 -31.89 -40.24
N GLY A 512 -13.73 -32.58 -39.45
CA GLY A 512 -13.46 -34.01 -39.57
C GLY A 512 -14.49 -34.90 -38.88
N ASN A 513 -14.60 -36.15 -39.34
CA ASN A 513 -15.54 -37.22 -38.93
C ASN A 513 -15.50 -37.66 -37.45
N LEU A 514 -14.85 -36.89 -36.57
CA LEU A 514 -14.93 -37.09 -35.12
C LEU A 514 -16.17 -36.35 -34.61
N GLU A 515 -17.07 -37.06 -33.92
CA GLU A 515 -18.28 -36.53 -33.26
C GLU A 515 -17.98 -35.27 -32.42
N HIS A 516 -18.03 -34.10 -33.04
CA HIS A 516 -17.74 -32.80 -32.45
C HIS A 516 -18.94 -31.86 -32.64
N ASP A 517 -20.10 -32.29 -32.13
CA ASP A 517 -21.39 -31.59 -32.25
C ASP A 517 -21.32 -30.09 -31.89
N PHE A 518 -20.44 -29.67 -30.99
CA PHE A 518 -20.42 -28.29 -30.50
C PHE A 518 -19.57 -27.30 -31.31
N LEU A 519 -18.70 -27.78 -32.20
CA LEU A 519 -17.88 -26.92 -33.07
C LEU A 519 -18.11 -27.18 -34.56
N ALA A 520 -18.76 -28.28 -34.93
CA ALA A 520 -19.14 -28.53 -36.31
C ALA A 520 -20.12 -27.45 -36.82
N PRO A 521 -20.00 -27.00 -38.09
CA PRO A 521 -20.97 -26.11 -38.70
C PRO A 521 -22.29 -26.86 -38.91
N GLN A 522 -23.24 -26.68 -37.98
CA GLN A 522 -24.56 -27.30 -38.04
C GLN A 522 -25.65 -26.36 -37.56
N ALA A 523 -26.85 -26.51 -38.13
CA ALA A 523 -28.01 -25.75 -37.71
C ALA A 523 -28.40 -26.12 -36.27
N ARG A 524 -28.70 -25.13 -35.43
CA ARG A 524 -29.16 -25.35 -34.05
C ARG A 524 -30.47 -24.67 -33.76
N GLN A 525 -31.30 -25.31 -32.94
CA GLN A 525 -32.52 -24.69 -32.43
C GLN A 525 -32.20 -23.63 -31.38
N TRP A 526 -32.86 -22.48 -31.47
CA TRP A 526 -32.66 -21.41 -30.49
C TRP A 526 -33.36 -21.72 -29.16
N GLY A 527 -32.54 -21.91 -28.12
CA GLY A 527 -32.98 -22.04 -26.74
C GLY A 527 -33.12 -20.68 -26.04
N SER A 528 -34.18 -19.93 -26.35
CA SER A 528 -34.39 -18.59 -25.77
C SER A 528 -34.57 -18.66 -24.24
N ARG A 529 -33.58 -18.14 -23.49
CA ARG A 529 -33.69 -17.90 -22.05
C ARG A 529 -32.80 -16.71 -21.66
N LYS A 530 -33.39 -15.70 -20.99
CA LYS A 530 -32.62 -14.62 -20.36
C LYS A 530 -31.69 -15.21 -19.29
N LYS A 531 -30.42 -15.42 -19.65
CA LYS A 531 -29.39 -15.99 -18.76
C LYS A 531 -29.01 -14.99 -17.66
N PRO A 532 -28.76 -15.44 -16.42
CA PRO A 532 -28.11 -14.61 -15.39
C PRO A 532 -26.74 -14.11 -15.85
N ILE A 533 -26.29 -12.97 -15.33
CA ILE A 533 -24.95 -12.45 -15.58
C ILE A 533 -23.87 -13.45 -15.17
N PHE A 534 -24.13 -14.26 -14.13
CA PHE A 534 -23.25 -15.37 -13.75
C PHE A 534 -22.84 -16.26 -14.93
N TYR A 535 -23.76 -16.55 -15.85
CA TYR A 535 -23.52 -17.41 -17.02
C TYR A 535 -22.70 -16.75 -18.12
N ALA A 536 -22.56 -15.41 -18.08
CA ALA A 536 -21.75 -14.67 -19.03
C ALA A 536 -20.25 -14.94 -18.90
N LEU A 537 -19.83 -15.53 -17.79
CA LEU A 537 -18.46 -15.93 -17.53
C LEU A 537 -18.35 -17.45 -17.31
N PRO A 538 -17.19 -18.05 -17.59
CA PRO A 538 -16.88 -19.41 -17.20
C PRO A 538 -16.82 -19.58 -15.66
N VAL A 539 -17.23 -20.74 -15.15
CA VAL A 539 -17.25 -21.01 -13.70
C VAL A 539 -15.85 -21.00 -13.09
N ASN A 540 -14.84 -21.48 -13.83
CA ASN A 540 -13.44 -21.47 -13.37
C ASN A 540 -12.91 -20.05 -13.11
N VAL A 541 -13.42 -19.04 -13.80
CA VAL A 541 -13.04 -17.62 -13.57
C VAL A 541 -13.60 -17.16 -12.24
N TRP A 542 -14.87 -17.45 -11.94
CA TRP A 542 -15.49 -17.15 -10.64
C TRP A 542 -14.74 -17.84 -9.51
N VAL A 543 -14.53 -19.16 -9.62
CA VAL A 543 -13.84 -19.96 -8.59
C VAL A 543 -12.43 -19.42 -8.35
N ARG A 544 -11.63 -19.25 -9.40
CA ARG A 544 -10.24 -18.75 -9.26
C ARG A 544 -10.18 -17.39 -8.58
N THR A 545 -11.05 -16.45 -8.99
CA THR A 545 -11.07 -15.10 -8.42
C THR A 545 -11.51 -15.12 -6.95
N TYR A 546 -12.57 -15.85 -6.59
CA TYR A 546 -13.04 -15.90 -5.22
C TYR A 546 -12.16 -16.72 -4.28
N VAL A 547 -11.47 -17.76 -4.77
CA VAL A 547 -10.45 -18.47 -3.97
C VAL A 547 -9.35 -17.51 -3.52
N ILE A 548 -8.83 -16.67 -4.43
CA ILE A 548 -7.82 -15.66 -4.07
C ILE A 548 -8.37 -14.69 -3.02
N PHE A 549 -9.58 -14.17 -3.22
CA PHE A 549 -10.19 -13.23 -2.28
C PHE A 549 -10.46 -13.82 -0.90
N LEU A 550 -10.94 -15.07 -0.84
CA LEU A 550 -11.17 -15.78 0.40
C LEU A 550 -9.86 -16.07 1.13
N VAL A 551 -8.79 -16.46 0.42
CA VAL A 551 -7.46 -16.65 1.04
C VAL A 551 -6.97 -15.33 1.66
N VAL A 552 -7.04 -14.22 0.94
CA VAL A 552 -6.64 -12.90 1.46
C VAL A 552 -7.47 -12.51 2.69
N LEU A 553 -8.79 -12.74 2.64
CA LEU A 553 -9.69 -12.44 3.76
C LEU A 553 -9.41 -13.32 4.98
N ILE A 554 -9.22 -14.63 4.80
CA ILE A 554 -8.90 -15.58 5.88
C ILE A 554 -7.58 -15.22 6.54
N VAL A 555 -6.55 -14.92 5.74
CA VAL A 555 -5.24 -14.50 6.26
C VAL A 555 -5.35 -13.19 7.05
N ALA A 556 -6.11 -12.21 6.54
CA ALA A 556 -6.32 -10.95 7.24
C ALA A 556 -7.08 -11.15 8.57
N ILE A 557 -8.12 -12.00 8.60
CA ILE A 557 -8.86 -12.34 9.82
C ILE A 557 -7.95 -13.08 10.81
N TYR A 558 -7.14 -14.04 10.35
CA TYR A 558 -6.20 -14.77 11.19
C TYR A 558 -5.20 -13.84 11.88
N TYR A 559 -4.59 -12.91 11.13
CA TYR A 559 -3.66 -11.95 11.73
C TYR A 559 -4.38 -10.95 12.65
N LEU A 560 -5.62 -10.57 12.35
CA LEU A 560 -6.42 -9.73 13.25
C LEU A 560 -6.78 -10.44 14.57
N ASP A 561 -7.10 -11.74 14.50
CA ASP A 561 -7.35 -12.59 15.67
C ASP A 561 -6.09 -12.71 16.55
N LYS A 562 -4.93 -12.95 15.93
CA LYS A 562 -3.64 -12.95 16.64
C LYS A 562 -3.31 -11.58 17.24
N ALA A 563 -3.52 -10.50 16.48
CA ALA A 563 -3.27 -9.13 16.93
C ALA A 563 -4.16 -8.69 18.10
N THR A 564 -5.34 -9.29 18.25
CA THR A 564 -6.28 -9.02 19.36
C THR A 564 -6.14 -10.01 20.52
N GLY A 565 -5.21 -10.97 20.44
CA GLY A 565 -5.02 -12.00 21.46
C GLY A 565 -6.25 -12.90 21.64
N ALA A 566 -6.99 -13.17 20.55
CA ALA A 566 -8.27 -13.89 20.55
C ALA A 566 -9.38 -13.21 21.41
N ARG A 567 -9.24 -11.92 21.74
CA ARG A 567 -10.29 -11.12 22.38
C ARG A 567 -11.03 -10.35 21.29
N SER A 568 -12.36 -10.35 21.29
CA SER A 568 -13.17 -9.63 20.27
C SER A 568 -13.13 -8.09 20.40
N VAL A 569 -12.18 -7.53 21.16
CA VAL A 569 -12.11 -6.09 21.46
C VAL A 569 -10.86 -5.50 20.83
N THR A 570 -11.05 -4.57 19.90
CA THR A 570 -9.96 -3.77 19.34
C THR A 570 -9.46 -2.77 20.38
N SER A 571 -8.14 -2.61 20.48
CA SER A 571 -7.49 -1.65 21.36
C SER A 571 -6.46 -0.81 20.59
N GLY A 572 -6.18 0.40 21.09
CA GLY A 572 -5.19 1.31 20.53
C GLY A 572 -5.81 2.42 19.66
N ALA A 573 -4.95 3.10 18.91
CA ALA A 573 -5.32 4.19 18.03
C ALA A 573 -5.51 3.73 16.58
N PHE A 574 -6.30 4.47 15.81
CA PHE A 574 -6.35 4.29 14.37
C PHE A 574 -5.05 4.77 13.72
N GLY A 575 -4.41 3.95 12.90
CA GLY A 575 -3.25 4.35 12.10
C GLY A 575 -1.95 4.44 12.88
N ASN A 576 -1.03 5.27 12.41
CA ASN A 576 0.31 5.40 12.97
C ASN A 576 0.28 6.00 14.39
N SER A 577 0.76 5.27 15.38
CA SER A 577 0.84 5.71 16.78
C SER A 577 1.79 4.83 17.60
N GLY A 578 2.51 5.45 18.53
CA GLY A 578 3.25 4.76 19.60
C GLY A 578 2.37 4.04 20.64
N ILE A 579 1.06 4.32 20.67
CA ILE A 579 0.08 3.65 21.54
C ILE A 579 -0.33 2.29 20.95
N ASN A 580 0.07 1.97 19.73
CA ASN A 580 -0.22 0.70 19.07
C ASN A 580 0.86 -0.35 19.34
N ASN A 581 0.54 -1.62 19.08
CA ASN A 581 1.49 -2.70 19.33
C ASN A 581 2.51 -2.77 18.20
N PHE A 582 3.71 -3.22 18.54
CA PHE A 582 4.76 -3.52 17.58
C PHE A 582 4.84 -5.03 17.34
N VAL A 583 5.23 -5.43 16.13
CA VAL A 583 5.40 -6.83 15.75
C VAL A 583 6.68 -7.38 16.39
N THR A 584 6.54 -8.44 17.18
CA THR A 584 7.64 -9.17 17.83
C THR A 584 7.72 -10.61 17.29
N MET A 585 8.91 -11.21 17.25
CA MET A 585 9.09 -12.64 16.98
C MET A 585 8.82 -13.44 18.27
N ASP A 586 8.09 -14.56 18.17
CA ASP A 586 7.75 -15.42 19.32
C ASP A 586 8.94 -16.30 19.77
N ARG A 587 9.05 -16.51 21.09
CA ARG A 587 10.28 -16.77 21.86
C ARG A 587 10.39 -18.21 22.35
N ASN A 588 10.58 -19.19 21.46
CA ASN A 588 10.88 -20.57 21.88
C ASN A 588 12.38 -20.90 22.09
N TYR A 589 13.32 -19.96 21.87
CA TYR A 589 14.78 -20.24 21.96
C TYR A 589 15.63 -19.08 22.54
N GLY A 590 15.36 -18.65 23.77
CA GLY A 590 16.41 -18.11 24.65
C GLY A 590 16.87 -16.65 24.49
N ALA A 591 16.66 -15.97 23.36
CA ALA A 591 16.84 -14.52 23.24
C ALA A 591 15.85 -13.96 22.20
N ALA A 592 15.15 -12.89 22.53
CA ALA A 592 14.15 -12.29 21.66
C ALA A 592 14.83 -11.37 20.64
N ASP A 593 15.29 -11.92 19.51
CA ASP A 593 15.69 -11.10 18.37
C ASP A 593 14.43 -10.61 17.64
N GLN A 594 14.23 -9.28 17.70
CA GLN A 594 13.06 -8.57 17.20
C GLN A 594 13.00 -8.58 15.66
N PHE A 595 11.86 -8.20 15.06
CA PHE A 595 11.85 -7.57 13.72
C PHE A 595 12.37 -6.11 13.82
N THR A 596 13.51 -5.91 14.48
CA THR A 596 14.35 -4.74 14.28
C THR A 596 15.41 -5.12 13.27
N GLY A 597 15.43 -4.39 12.16
CA GLY A 597 16.35 -4.67 11.07
C GLY A 597 16.63 -3.41 10.29
N GLY A 598 17.45 -3.53 9.25
CA GLY A 598 17.69 -2.42 8.33
C GLY A 598 16.36 -1.88 7.78
N PHE A 599 16.24 -0.55 7.74
CA PHE A 599 15.03 0.17 7.31
C PHE A 599 14.34 -0.43 6.09
N MET A 600 15.11 -0.82 5.07
CA MET A 600 14.58 -1.42 3.83
C MET A 600 13.83 -2.73 4.05
N HIS A 601 14.27 -3.58 4.98
CA HIS A 601 13.62 -4.85 5.28
C HIS A 601 12.24 -4.63 5.92
N LEU A 602 12.15 -3.69 6.85
CA LEU A 602 10.90 -3.36 7.53
C LEU A 602 9.91 -2.68 6.60
N VAL A 603 10.39 -1.79 5.72
CA VAL A 603 9.59 -1.18 4.65
C VAL A 603 9.01 -2.25 3.73
N LEU A 604 9.81 -3.23 3.30
CA LEU A 604 9.33 -4.34 2.47
C LEU A 604 8.20 -5.09 3.16
N LEU A 605 8.42 -5.52 4.42
CA LEU A 605 7.46 -6.33 5.16
C LEU A 605 6.15 -5.58 5.43
N ALA A 606 6.23 -4.32 5.85
CA ALA A 606 5.05 -3.48 6.11
C ALA A 606 4.19 -3.25 4.85
N ASN A 607 4.79 -3.28 3.66
CA ASN A 607 4.10 -3.06 2.38
C ASN A 607 3.74 -4.35 1.62
N VAL A 608 4.10 -5.55 2.10
CA VAL A 608 3.65 -6.82 1.48
C VAL A 608 2.11 -6.90 1.37
N PRO A 609 1.31 -6.53 2.40
CA PRO A 609 -0.15 -6.51 2.28
C PRO A 609 -0.65 -5.59 1.17
N GLN A 610 0.05 -4.47 0.91
CA GLN A 610 -0.29 -3.54 -0.17
C GLN A 610 -0.13 -4.21 -1.53
N LEU A 611 0.95 -4.97 -1.74
CA LEU A 611 1.16 -5.72 -2.99
C LEU A 611 0.08 -6.78 -3.21
N ILE A 612 -0.29 -7.53 -2.16
CA ILE A 612 -1.37 -8.53 -2.21
C ILE A 612 -2.70 -7.86 -2.58
N LEU A 613 -2.99 -6.69 -2.01
CA LEU A 613 -4.17 -5.92 -2.33
C LEU A 613 -4.18 -5.43 -3.78
N SER A 614 -3.04 -4.99 -4.32
CA SER A 614 -2.91 -4.60 -5.75
C SER A 614 -3.20 -5.77 -6.68
N VAL A 615 -2.69 -6.98 -6.36
CA VAL A 615 -2.98 -8.20 -7.13
C VAL A 615 -4.48 -8.52 -7.06
N SER A 616 -5.08 -8.39 -5.88
CA SER A 616 -6.53 -8.59 -5.68
C SER A 616 -7.35 -7.60 -6.49
N TYR A 617 -6.95 -6.33 -6.53
CA TYR A 617 -7.58 -5.29 -7.36
C TYR A 617 -7.53 -5.63 -8.85
N LEU A 618 -6.41 -6.15 -9.37
CA LEU A 618 -6.33 -6.58 -10.77
C LEU A 618 -7.32 -7.70 -11.09
N GLN A 619 -7.50 -8.67 -10.19
CA GLN A 619 -8.50 -9.73 -10.35
C GLN A 619 -9.93 -9.19 -10.28
N PHE A 620 -10.19 -8.27 -9.35
CA PHE A 620 -11.48 -7.61 -9.20
C PHE A 620 -11.85 -6.81 -10.46
N ASN A 621 -10.91 -6.00 -10.96
CA ASN A 621 -11.07 -5.21 -12.17
C ASN A 621 -11.27 -6.10 -13.40
N HIS A 622 -10.55 -7.22 -13.50
CA HIS A 622 -10.75 -8.22 -14.55
C HIS A 622 -12.18 -8.79 -14.53
N LEU A 623 -12.70 -9.16 -13.36
CA LEU A 623 -14.06 -9.68 -13.20
C LEU A 623 -15.13 -8.64 -13.58
N ILE A 624 -15.03 -7.42 -13.05
CA ILE A 624 -15.97 -6.33 -13.37
C ILE A 624 -15.93 -5.97 -14.85
N THR A 625 -14.74 -5.90 -15.45
CA THR A 625 -14.59 -5.61 -16.89
C THR A 625 -15.34 -6.63 -17.74
N ARG A 626 -15.22 -7.93 -17.43
CA ARG A 626 -15.94 -8.98 -18.15
C ARG A 626 -17.45 -8.92 -17.99
N ILE A 627 -17.93 -8.64 -16.77
CA ILE A 627 -19.37 -8.47 -16.51
C ILE A 627 -19.95 -7.30 -17.31
N VAL A 628 -19.26 -6.15 -17.32
CA VAL A 628 -19.71 -4.95 -18.05
C VAL A 628 -19.62 -5.18 -19.56
N MET A 629 -18.57 -5.83 -20.03
CA MET A 629 -18.37 -6.18 -21.44
C MET A 629 -19.47 -7.12 -21.95
N ALA A 630 -19.82 -8.16 -21.19
CA ALA A 630 -20.93 -9.04 -21.54
C ALA A 630 -22.28 -8.30 -21.59
N LYS A 631 -22.49 -7.36 -20.66
CA LYS A 631 -23.70 -6.52 -20.66
C LYS A 631 -23.73 -5.56 -21.86
N GLU A 632 -22.59 -5.05 -22.29
CA GLU A 632 -22.46 -4.21 -23.49
C GLU A 632 -22.76 -5.02 -24.76
N TRP A 633 -22.19 -6.22 -24.86
CA TRP A 633 -22.43 -7.17 -25.95
C TRP A 633 -23.92 -7.48 -26.11
N VAL A 634 -24.57 -8.00 -25.07
CA VAL A 634 -25.99 -8.41 -25.14
C VAL A 634 -26.93 -7.22 -25.36
N ARG A 635 -26.52 -5.98 -25.02
CA ARG A 635 -27.33 -4.79 -25.32
C ARG A 635 -27.46 -4.51 -26.81
N MET A 636 -26.60 -5.06 -27.66
CA MET A 636 -26.65 -4.87 -29.11
C MET A 636 -27.80 -5.65 -29.77
N CYS A 637 -28.40 -6.66 -29.13
CA CYS A 637 -29.61 -7.29 -29.67
C CYS A 637 -30.91 -6.52 -29.38
N THR A 638 -30.89 -5.64 -28.36
CA THR A 638 -32.12 -4.95 -27.91
C THR A 638 -32.53 -3.77 -28.79
N LYS A 639 -31.55 -3.05 -29.33
CA LYS A 639 -31.76 -1.88 -30.20
C LYS A 639 -30.50 -1.59 -31.01
N TYR A 640 -30.66 -0.86 -32.11
CA TYR A 640 -29.55 -0.34 -32.90
C TYR A 640 -28.64 0.56 -32.04
N ARG A 641 -27.35 0.24 -31.98
CA ARG A 641 -26.35 0.97 -31.19
C ARG A 641 -25.06 1.14 -31.98
N PRO A 642 -24.34 2.25 -31.77
CA PRO A 642 -23.02 2.42 -32.36
C PRO A 642 -22.00 1.50 -31.68
N LEU A 643 -21.01 1.02 -32.44
CA LEU A 643 -19.87 0.29 -31.89
C LEU A 643 -18.94 1.24 -31.15
N ARG A 644 -18.47 0.81 -29.97
CA ARG A 644 -17.42 1.50 -29.22
C ARG A 644 -16.06 0.97 -29.64
N VAL A 645 -15.30 1.80 -30.33
CA VAL A 645 -14.01 1.42 -30.95
C VAL A 645 -12.91 2.38 -30.54
N THR A 646 -11.67 1.97 -30.81
CA THR A 646 -10.48 2.77 -30.50
C THR A 646 -10.27 3.88 -31.54
N ASP A 647 -10.68 3.66 -32.79
CA ASP A 647 -10.62 4.62 -33.89
C ASP A 647 -11.98 4.72 -34.62
N PRO A 648 -12.85 5.67 -34.20
CA PRO A 648 -14.23 5.74 -34.68
C PRO A 648 -14.35 6.36 -36.08
N GLN A 649 -15.23 5.77 -36.88
CA GLN A 649 -15.66 6.26 -38.19
C GLN A 649 -17.20 6.19 -38.29
N GLY A 650 -17.82 7.15 -38.98
CA GLY A 650 -19.28 7.22 -39.11
C GLY A 650 -19.99 7.45 -37.77
N ASP A 651 -20.99 6.61 -37.46
CA ASP A 651 -21.76 6.65 -36.21
C ASP A 651 -21.03 6.05 -35.00
N GLN A 652 -19.86 5.43 -35.20
CA GLN A 652 -19.10 4.79 -34.13
C GLN A 652 -18.69 5.80 -33.05
N ILE A 653 -18.57 5.31 -31.81
CA ILE A 653 -18.16 6.15 -30.68
C ILE A 653 -16.75 5.77 -30.19
N SER A 654 -15.97 6.78 -29.81
CA SER A 654 -14.65 6.57 -29.22
C SER A 654 -14.77 5.98 -27.82
N THR A 655 -13.80 5.15 -27.44
CA THR A 655 -13.66 4.64 -26.08
C THR A 655 -12.92 5.61 -25.15
N TYR A 656 -13.42 5.78 -23.93
CA TYR A 656 -12.72 6.49 -22.86
C TYR A 656 -11.90 5.49 -22.04
N ARG A 657 -10.56 5.62 -22.06
CA ARG A 657 -9.57 4.76 -21.35
C ARG A 657 -9.92 3.26 -21.34
N LEU A 658 -9.95 2.75 -22.58
CA LEU A 658 -9.75 1.39 -23.10
C LEU A 658 -10.71 0.23 -22.78
N GLN A 659 -11.30 0.02 -21.61
CA GLN A 659 -12.16 -1.19 -21.44
C GLN A 659 -13.42 -0.94 -20.60
N LEU A 660 -13.27 -0.29 -19.44
CA LEU A 660 -14.36 -0.08 -18.49
C LEU A 660 -14.88 1.38 -18.51
N PRO A 661 -16.19 1.62 -18.63
CA PRO A 661 -16.75 2.98 -18.57
C PRO A 661 -16.46 3.68 -17.23
N TYR A 662 -16.25 5.00 -17.22
CA TYR A 662 -15.90 5.77 -16.01
C TYR A 662 -16.84 5.57 -14.82
N LYS A 663 -18.14 5.38 -15.07
CA LYS A 663 -19.14 5.06 -14.03
C LYS A 663 -18.85 3.78 -13.22
N TRP A 664 -18.01 2.90 -13.74
CA TRP A 664 -17.54 1.70 -13.05
C TRP A 664 -16.06 1.82 -12.70
N ALA A 665 -15.24 2.38 -13.59
CA ALA A 665 -13.81 2.54 -13.33
C ALA A 665 -13.52 3.46 -12.15
N ALA A 666 -14.20 4.62 -12.04
CA ALA A 666 -13.96 5.56 -10.95
C ALA A 666 -14.31 4.97 -9.57
N PRO A 667 -15.48 4.35 -9.34
CA PRO A 667 -15.76 3.66 -8.07
C PRO A 667 -14.75 2.54 -7.74
N CYS A 668 -14.31 1.76 -8.73
CA CYS A 668 -13.33 0.69 -8.49
C CYS A 668 -11.97 1.27 -8.06
N ILE A 669 -11.52 2.36 -8.70
CA ILE A 669 -10.28 3.05 -8.35
C ILE A 669 -10.40 3.66 -6.95
N LEU A 670 -11.51 4.34 -6.64
CA LEU A 670 -11.75 4.92 -5.31
C LEU A 670 -11.78 3.85 -4.21
N ALA A 671 -12.43 2.71 -4.45
CA ALA A 671 -12.45 1.59 -3.53
C ALA A 671 -11.04 1.01 -3.31
N SER A 672 -10.23 0.92 -4.37
CA SER A 672 -8.83 0.52 -4.27
C SER A 672 -8.02 1.50 -3.42
N ILE A 673 -8.14 2.81 -3.68
CA ILE A 673 -7.44 3.86 -2.93
C ILE A 673 -7.82 3.78 -1.44
N LEU A 674 -9.11 3.63 -1.13
CA LEU A 674 -9.59 3.48 0.24
C LEU A 674 -9.00 2.25 0.93
N LEU A 675 -9.01 1.09 0.28
CA LEU A 675 -8.45 -0.13 0.86
C LEU A 675 -6.94 -0.03 1.08
N HIS A 676 -6.19 0.55 0.14
CA HIS A 676 -4.75 0.77 0.30
C HIS A 676 -4.45 1.71 1.47
N TRP A 677 -5.24 2.77 1.62
CA TRP A 677 -5.13 3.69 2.76
C TRP A 677 -5.46 3.03 4.10
N LEU A 678 -6.50 2.19 4.16
CA LEU A 678 -6.83 1.43 5.38
C LEU A 678 -5.72 0.44 5.74
N VAL A 679 -5.18 -0.27 4.76
CA VAL A 679 -4.08 -1.24 4.96
C VAL A 679 -2.79 -0.54 5.42
N SER A 680 -2.48 0.66 4.92
CA SER A 680 -1.29 1.42 5.37
C SER A 680 -1.45 1.92 6.80
N ASN A 681 -2.69 2.09 7.28
CA ASN A 681 -2.97 2.39 8.68
C ASN A 681 -3.06 1.12 9.54
N THR A 682 -3.16 -0.06 8.93
CA THR A 682 -3.21 -1.35 9.63
C THR A 682 -1.82 -1.84 9.99
N CYS A 683 -0.86 -1.73 9.06
CA CYS A 683 0.53 -2.14 9.25
C CYS A 683 1.44 -1.05 8.67
N TYR A 684 2.36 -0.52 9.49
CA TYR A 684 3.19 0.62 9.12
C TYR A 684 4.57 0.53 9.78
N VAL A 685 5.53 1.24 9.20
CA VAL A 685 6.85 1.44 9.84
C VAL A 685 6.73 2.62 10.78
N PHE A 686 6.99 2.37 12.07
CA PHE A 686 7.07 3.40 13.11
C PHE A 686 8.52 3.78 13.35
N MET A 687 8.77 5.08 13.46
CA MET A 687 10.10 5.62 13.75
C MET A 687 9.98 6.67 14.85
N ALA A 688 10.84 6.53 15.86
CA ALA A 688 10.89 7.45 16.98
C ALA A 688 12.33 7.84 17.35
N ASP A 689 12.45 9.09 17.76
CA ASP A 689 13.61 9.74 18.36
C ASP A 689 13.27 10.06 19.84
N GLY A 690 14.26 10.37 20.68
CA GLY A 690 14.07 10.76 22.07
C GLY A 690 14.26 9.65 23.10
N GLY A 691 14.66 8.44 22.69
CA GLY A 691 15.18 7.40 23.59
C GLY A 691 14.14 6.68 24.48
N PHE A 692 12.84 6.98 24.33
CA PHE A 692 11.77 6.42 25.19
C PHE A 692 11.59 4.90 25.03
N TYR A 693 11.91 4.44 23.84
CA TYR A 693 11.80 3.05 23.43
C TYR A 693 13.15 2.38 23.75
N SER A 694 13.19 1.38 24.66
CA SER A 694 14.41 0.66 25.05
C SER A 694 14.17 -0.82 25.39
N SER A 695 15.18 -1.69 25.24
CA SER A 695 15.10 -3.12 25.61
C SER A 695 15.32 -3.30 27.11
N SER A 696 14.50 -4.12 27.76
CA SER A 696 14.55 -4.42 29.20
C SER A 696 15.78 -5.23 29.66
N VAL A 697 16.71 -5.56 28.76
CA VAL A 697 17.96 -6.26 29.08
C VAL A 697 19.09 -5.25 29.08
N ALA A 698 19.83 -5.20 30.19
CA ALA A 698 20.94 -4.31 30.50
C ALA A 698 22.20 -4.46 29.61
N ASP A 699 22.02 -4.66 28.30
CA ASP A 699 23.05 -4.52 27.27
C ASP A 699 22.67 -3.33 26.39
N ALA A 700 22.89 -2.11 26.90
CA ALA A 700 22.90 -0.88 26.11
C ALA A 700 24.14 -0.79 25.19
N THR A 701 24.34 -1.84 24.38
CA THR A 701 25.14 -1.78 23.16
C THR A 701 24.37 -2.29 21.94
N VAL A 702 23.03 -2.35 22.01
CA VAL A 702 22.26 -2.25 20.77
C VAL A 702 22.22 -0.77 20.40
N THR A 703 23.34 -0.29 19.85
CA THR A 703 23.31 0.79 18.88
C THR A 703 22.20 0.45 17.91
N SER A 704 21.11 1.20 18.06
CA SER A 704 19.91 1.13 17.28
C SER A 704 20.25 1.06 15.79
N GLY A 705 19.42 0.39 15.00
CA GLY A 705 19.53 0.25 13.55
C GLY A 705 19.52 1.57 12.73
N GLY A 706 19.79 2.72 13.35
CA GLY A 706 20.01 4.03 12.73
C GLY A 706 21.18 4.04 11.73
N GLY A 707 22.13 3.09 11.85
CA GLY A 707 23.23 2.91 10.89
C GLY A 707 22.79 2.60 9.45
N SER A 708 21.52 2.25 9.20
CA SER A 708 21.04 1.94 7.84
C SER A 708 20.54 3.15 7.02
N ILE A 709 20.26 4.29 7.66
CA ILE A 709 19.77 5.51 6.95
C ILE A 709 20.62 6.77 7.26
N ASN A 710 21.65 6.66 8.11
CA ASN A 710 22.58 7.75 8.45
C ASN A 710 21.86 9.03 8.96
N LEU A 711 20.83 8.84 9.79
CA LEU A 711 20.18 9.88 10.56
C LEU A 711 20.54 9.62 12.03
N ASP A 712 21.54 10.35 12.54
CA ASP A 712 22.22 10.08 13.81
C ASP A 712 21.31 10.12 15.05
N ASP A 713 20.09 10.65 14.91
CA ASP A 713 19.14 10.83 16.01
C ASP A 713 18.06 9.73 16.11
N ILE A 714 17.93 8.80 15.14
CA ILE A 714 16.82 7.82 15.21
C ILE A 714 17.12 6.72 16.24
N SER A 715 16.44 6.80 17.38
CA SER A 715 16.56 5.83 18.48
C SER A 715 15.82 4.51 18.23
N PHE A 716 14.70 4.52 17.47
CA PHE A 716 13.84 3.34 17.34
C PHE A 716 13.17 3.23 15.96
N ILE A 717 13.18 2.02 15.38
CA ILE A 717 12.47 1.67 14.13
C ILE A 717 11.83 0.29 14.28
N ALA A 718 10.52 0.18 14.08
CA ALA A 718 9.78 -1.07 14.19
C ALA A 718 8.56 -1.12 13.25
N ILE A 719 7.92 -2.29 13.14
CA ILE A 719 6.63 -2.43 12.46
C ILE A 719 5.51 -2.33 13.50
N GLY A 720 4.68 -1.30 13.41
CA GLY A 720 3.48 -1.11 14.22
C GLY A 720 2.24 -1.64 13.51
N TYR A 721 1.23 -2.05 14.29
CA TYR A 721 -0.07 -2.45 13.76
C TYR A 721 -1.27 -1.87 14.54
N SER A 722 -2.32 -1.48 13.81
CA SER A 722 -3.58 -0.98 14.36
C SER A 722 -4.70 -2.00 14.17
N THR A 723 -5.23 -2.54 15.27
CA THR A 723 -6.37 -3.49 15.24
C THR A 723 -7.66 -2.82 14.77
N VAL A 724 -7.84 -1.53 15.08
CA VAL A 724 -8.99 -0.73 14.64
C VAL A 724 -8.98 -0.55 13.13
N ALA A 725 -7.85 -0.13 12.55
CA ALA A 725 -7.73 0.02 11.10
C ALA A 725 -7.87 -1.34 10.38
N GLY A 726 -7.29 -2.40 10.95
CA GLY A 726 -7.39 -3.76 10.42
C GLY A 726 -8.84 -4.27 10.36
N LEU A 727 -9.63 -4.05 11.41
CA LEU A 727 -11.05 -4.41 11.43
C LEU A 727 -11.84 -3.67 10.34
N ILE A 728 -11.65 -2.35 10.23
CA ILE A 728 -12.31 -1.54 9.21
C ILE A 728 -11.90 -2.01 7.80
N ALA A 729 -10.63 -2.33 7.60
CA ALA A 729 -10.12 -2.86 6.32
C ALA A 729 -10.76 -4.20 5.94
N VAL A 730 -10.87 -5.13 6.89
CA VAL A 730 -11.49 -6.45 6.68
C VAL A 730 -12.98 -6.30 6.33
N ILE A 731 -13.72 -5.47 7.06
CA ILE A 731 -15.14 -5.20 6.79
C ILE A 731 -15.31 -4.57 5.39
N ALA A 732 -14.53 -3.52 5.09
CA ALA A 732 -14.59 -2.84 3.80
C ALA A 732 -14.27 -3.81 2.65
N PHE A 733 -13.24 -4.64 2.79
CA PHE A 733 -12.88 -5.66 1.80
C PHE A 733 -14.04 -6.65 1.60
N ALA A 734 -14.58 -7.23 2.66
CA ALA A 734 -15.69 -8.18 2.60
C ALA A 734 -16.95 -7.61 1.90
N VAL A 735 -17.31 -6.35 2.19
CA VAL A 735 -18.43 -5.67 1.53
C VAL A 735 -18.17 -5.50 0.02
N ILE A 736 -16.95 -5.09 -0.37
CA ILE A 736 -16.58 -4.92 -1.78
C ILE A 736 -16.63 -6.25 -2.54
N LEU A 737 -16.21 -7.36 -1.91
CA LEU A 737 -16.26 -8.70 -2.49
C LEU A 737 -17.68 -9.18 -2.81
N CYS A 738 -18.69 -8.67 -2.11
CA CYS A 738 -20.09 -9.02 -2.36
C CYS A 738 -20.65 -8.36 -3.63
N ILE A 739 -20.07 -7.24 -4.09
CA ILE A 739 -20.62 -6.46 -5.23
C ILE A 739 -20.73 -7.31 -6.52
N PRO A 740 -19.68 -8.03 -6.99
CA PRO A 740 -19.80 -8.84 -8.20
C PRO A 740 -20.79 -9.99 -8.04
N LEU A 741 -20.92 -10.59 -6.85
CA LEU A 741 -21.93 -11.64 -6.58
C LEU A 741 -23.34 -11.08 -6.74
N LEU A 742 -23.64 -9.95 -6.11
CA LEU A 742 -24.94 -9.29 -6.21
C LEU A 742 -25.28 -8.89 -7.65
N LEU A 743 -24.27 -8.45 -8.43
CA LEU A 743 -24.42 -8.19 -9.85
C LEU A 743 -24.69 -9.46 -10.66
N SER A 744 -24.05 -10.58 -10.31
CA SER A 744 -24.16 -11.86 -11.02
C SER A 744 -25.57 -12.47 -10.97
N LEU A 745 -26.33 -12.16 -9.90
CA LEU A 745 -27.73 -12.59 -9.72
C LEU A 745 -28.70 -11.90 -10.69
N ARG A 746 -28.33 -10.76 -11.27
CA ARG A 746 -29.19 -10.05 -12.23
C ARG A 746 -29.18 -10.74 -13.59
N LYS A 747 -30.32 -10.69 -14.29
CA LYS A 747 -30.46 -11.22 -15.66
C LYS A 747 -29.84 -10.29 -16.70
N LEU A 748 -29.30 -10.88 -17.78
CA LEU A 748 -28.86 -10.14 -18.95
C LEU A 748 -30.06 -9.45 -19.66
N PRO A 749 -29.86 -8.27 -20.27
CA PRO A 749 -30.96 -7.44 -20.78
C PRO A 749 -31.60 -7.93 -22.08
N GLY A 750 -31.00 -8.89 -22.77
CA GLY A 750 -31.43 -9.36 -24.09
C GLY A 750 -31.09 -10.83 -24.32
N ASP A 751 -31.56 -11.37 -25.44
CA ASP A 751 -31.40 -12.77 -25.85
C ASP A 751 -30.45 -12.84 -27.04
N MET A 752 -29.17 -13.10 -26.73
CA MET A 752 -28.05 -13.07 -27.67
C MET A 752 -27.00 -14.10 -27.24
N VAL A 753 -26.24 -14.63 -28.20
CA VAL A 753 -25.15 -15.58 -27.92
C VAL A 753 -24.15 -15.01 -26.93
N VAL A 754 -23.74 -15.83 -25.96
CA VAL A 754 -22.78 -15.44 -24.92
C VAL A 754 -21.36 -15.73 -25.38
N VAL A 755 -20.69 -14.71 -25.92
CA VAL A 755 -19.32 -14.83 -26.49
C VAL A 755 -18.20 -14.53 -25.50
N GLY A 756 -18.49 -13.83 -24.40
CA GLY A 756 -17.47 -13.40 -23.43
C GLY A 756 -16.35 -12.59 -24.10
N SER A 757 -15.10 -13.04 -23.94
CA SER A 757 -13.91 -12.47 -24.58
C SER A 757 -13.40 -13.30 -25.75
N ASN A 758 -14.05 -14.40 -26.11
CA ASN A 758 -13.52 -15.40 -27.03
C ASN A 758 -13.60 -14.93 -28.49
N SER A 759 -12.45 -14.80 -29.17
CA SER A 759 -12.40 -14.30 -30.55
C SER A 759 -13.16 -15.17 -31.56
N LEU A 760 -13.24 -16.48 -31.34
CA LEU A 760 -13.94 -17.42 -32.24
C LEU A 760 -15.46 -17.24 -32.14
N ALA A 761 -15.99 -17.16 -30.90
CA ALA A 761 -17.41 -16.90 -30.68
C ALA A 761 -17.82 -15.48 -31.15
N ILE A 762 -16.95 -14.48 -30.98
CA ILE A 762 -17.18 -13.13 -31.54
C ILE A 762 -17.22 -13.19 -33.08
N ALA A 763 -16.30 -13.91 -33.71
CA ALA A 763 -16.23 -14.03 -35.17
C ALA A 763 -17.47 -14.69 -35.77
N ALA A 764 -17.96 -15.77 -35.15
CA ALA A 764 -19.16 -16.46 -35.56
C ALA A 764 -20.42 -15.57 -35.58
N ALA A 765 -20.47 -14.54 -34.73
CA ALA A 765 -21.57 -13.58 -34.67
C ALA A 765 -21.48 -12.42 -35.68
N CYS A 766 -20.40 -12.33 -36.47
CA CYS A 766 -20.08 -11.18 -37.33
C CYS A 766 -20.25 -11.43 -38.85
N HIS A 767 -20.91 -12.51 -39.26
CA HIS A 767 -21.13 -12.84 -40.68
C HIS A 767 -22.29 -12.03 -41.27
N VAL A 768 -22.03 -10.88 -41.87
CA VAL A 768 -23.08 -9.92 -42.31
C VAL A 768 -23.62 -10.19 -43.72
N SER A 769 -24.78 -9.62 -44.05
CA SER A 769 -25.41 -9.68 -45.38
C SER A 769 -24.99 -8.49 -46.27
N LYS A 770 -24.86 -8.72 -47.58
CA LYS A 770 -24.37 -7.75 -48.60
C LYS A 770 -25.45 -6.82 -49.18
N ARG A 771 -26.68 -6.78 -48.65
CA ARG A 771 -27.83 -6.13 -49.32
C ARG A 771 -27.75 -4.61 -49.54
N CYS A 772 -26.68 -3.93 -49.11
CA CYS A 772 -26.36 -2.56 -49.54
C CYS A 772 -25.63 -2.59 -50.90
N THR A 773 -26.35 -2.38 -52.01
CA THR A 773 -25.97 -2.45 -53.45
C THR A 773 -25.14 -1.24 -53.99
N PRO A 774 -24.47 -1.28 -55.18
CA PRO A 774 -24.77 -2.08 -56.39
C PRO A 774 -23.62 -2.91 -57.02
N SER A 775 -24.06 -3.89 -57.82
CA SER A 775 -23.37 -4.66 -58.89
C SER A 775 -21.84 -4.77 -58.87
N SER A 776 -21.32 -5.91 -58.43
CA SER A 776 -20.23 -6.59 -59.14
C SER A 776 -20.35 -8.11 -58.96
N SER A 777 -20.94 -8.75 -59.97
CA SER A 777 -20.88 -10.18 -60.17
C SER A 777 -19.48 -10.56 -60.67
N SER A 778 -18.54 -10.81 -59.76
CA SER A 778 -17.29 -11.54 -60.06
C SER A 778 -16.51 -11.85 -58.78
N CYS A 779 -16.96 -12.85 -58.03
CA CYS A 779 -16.05 -13.66 -57.21
C CYS A 779 -16.74 -14.98 -56.86
N VAL A 780 -16.93 -15.83 -57.87
CA VAL A 780 -17.21 -17.25 -57.70
C VAL A 780 -15.92 -17.96 -58.12
N LEU A 781 -15.14 -18.44 -57.16
CA LEU A 781 -14.13 -19.45 -57.44
C LEU A 781 -14.87 -20.77 -57.63
N GLU A 782 -15.16 -21.12 -58.88
CA GLU A 782 -15.63 -22.46 -59.25
C GLU A 782 -14.60 -23.50 -58.80
N ARG A 783 -15.07 -24.54 -58.10
CA ARG A 783 -14.31 -25.78 -57.90
C ARG A 783 -14.33 -26.55 -59.21
N GLY A 784 -13.24 -26.50 -59.95
CA GLY A 784 -12.96 -27.41 -61.06
C GLY A 784 -11.49 -27.80 -61.02
N ALA A 785 -11.20 -29.02 -60.55
CA ALA A 785 -9.89 -29.63 -60.77
C ALA A 785 -9.84 -30.19 -62.20
N PRO A 786 -8.68 -30.09 -62.87
CA PRO A 786 -8.18 -31.24 -63.62
C PRO A 786 -6.80 -31.66 -63.11
N GLU A 787 -6.62 -32.97 -63.00
CA GLU A 787 -5.36 -33.64 -62.77
C GLU A 787 -4.36 -33.32 -63.90
N SER A 788 -3.12 -32.96 -63.55
CA SER A 788 -1.87 -33.63 -63.97
C SER A 788 -0.63 -32.72 -63.92
N ALA A 789 0.44 -33.30 -63.34
CA ALA A 789 1.87 -33.00 -63.46
C ALA A 789 2.54 -31.88 -62.59
N PRO A 790 3.83 -32.07 -62.22
CA PRO A 790 4.47 -31.41 -61.07
C PRO A 790 5.46 -30.28 -61.44
N ASP A 791 5.60 -29.29 -60.55
CA ASP A 791 6.86 -28.69 -60.04
C ASP A 791 6.73 -27.23 -59.56
N ILE A 792 6.88 -27.07 -58.23
CA ILE A 792 7.70 -26.14 -57.43
C ILE A 792 7.81 -24.62 -57.76
N GLU A 793 7.52 -23.82 -56.71
CA GLU A 793 7.98 -22.44 -56.36
C GLU A 793 7.35 -21.14 -56.88
N LEU A 794 6.29 -21.15 -57.72
CA LEU A 794 5.63 -19.88 -58.15
C LEU A 794 4.22 -19.63 -57.57
N THR A 795 3.79 -20.36 -56.53
CA THR A 795 2.38 -20.38 -56.08
C THR A 795 2.09 -19.66 -54.76
N THR A 796 3.07 -19.23 -53.98
CA THR A 796 2.85 -18.50 -52.71
C THR A 796 2.61 -16.99 -52.91
N PHE A 797 3.37 -16.34 -53.80
CA PHE A 797 3.24 -14.90 -54.06
C PHE A 797 1.94 -14.52 -54.82
N ALA A 798 1.52 -15.37 -55.76
CA ALA A 798 0.29 -15.14 -56.53
C ALA A 798 -0.97 -15.37 -55.68
N ARG A 799 -0.91 -16.32 -54.73
CA ARG A 799 -2.00 -16.67 -53.80
C ARG A 799 -2.18 -15.62 -52.69
N ASP A 800 -1.09 -14.97 -52.25
CA ASP A 800 -1.17 -13.84 -51.31
C ASP A 800 -1.72 -12.56 -51.98
N LYS A 801 -1.32 -12.25 -53.23
CA LYS A 801 -1.88 -11.11 -53.98
C LYS A 801 -3.38 -11.26 -54.24
N THR A 802 -3.83 -12.42 -54.73
CA THR A 802 -5.27 -12.67 -54.99
C THR A 802 -6.10 -12.69 -53.70
N LYS A 803 -5.55 -13.21 -52.60
CA LYS A 803 -6.19 -13.17 -51.28
C LYS A 803 -6.33 -11.73 -50.77
N GLN A 804 -5.29 -10.91 -50.93
CA GLN A 804 -5.29 -9.51 -50.50
C GLN A 804 -6.23 -8.63 -51.34
N GLU A 805 -6.33 -8.89 -52.65
CA GLU A 805 -7.29 -8.24 -53.54
C GLU A 805 -8.74 -8.63 -53.18
N CYS A 806 -9.03 -9.92 -52.96
CA CYS A 806 -10.36 -10.37 -52.52
C CYS A 806 -10.75 -9.81 -51.14
N ASP A 807 -9.82 -9.81 -50.19
CA ASP A 807 -10.07 -9.28 -48.84
C ASP A 807 -10.31 -7.75 -48.88
N SER A 808 -9.63 -7.01 -49.76
CA SER A 808 -9.85 -5.57 -49.93
C SER A 808 -11.21 -5.25 -50.55
N LEU A 809 -11.64 -6.03 -51.56
CA LEU A 809 -12.96 -5.91 -52.16
C LEU A 809 -14.08 -6.24 -51.17
N VAL A 810 -13.97 -7.34 -50.41
CA VAL A 810 -14.95 -7.71 -49.36
C VAL A 810 -15.00 -6.63 -48.27
N SER A 811 -13.85 -6.11 -47.86
CA SER A 811 -13.78 -5.02 -46.89
C SER A 811 -14.46 -3.75 -47.39
N SER A 812 -14.39 -3.43 -48.68
CA SER A 812 -15.04 -2.24 -49.24
C SER A 812 -16.57 -2.28 -49.13
N VAL A 813 -17.16 -3.48 -49.26
CA VAL A 813 -18.61 -3.70 -49.20
C VAL A 813 -19.12 -3.76 -47.76
N HIS A 814 -18.40 -4.43 -46.85
CA HIS A 814 -18.86 -4.64 -45.48
C HIS A 814 -18.42 -3.57 -44.48
N ALA A 815 -17.32 -2.83 -44.72
CA ALA A 815 -16.86 -1.80 -43.80
C ALA A 815 -17.91 -0.72 -43.47
N PRO A 816 -18.76 -0.25 -44.42
CA PRO A 816 -19.82 0.71 -44.11
C PRO A 816 -20.83 0.19 -43.07
N ILE A 817 -21.10 -1.13 -43.01
CA ILE A 817 -22.01 -1.74 -42.03
C ILE A 817 -21.48 -1.53 -40.61
N ALA A 818 -20.18 -1.78 -40.40
CA ALA A 818 -19.53 -1.59 -39.11
C ALA A 818 -19.49 -0.11 -38.68
N GLN A 819 -19.52 0.82 -39.62
CA GLN A 819 -19.49 2.28 -39.36
C GLN A 819 -20.85 2.86 -38.95
N ARG A 820 -21.95 2.11 -39.15
CA ARG A 820 -23.31 2.53 -38.76
C ARG A 820 -23.72 1.95 -37.40
N LYS A 821 -24.88 2.36 -36.89
CA LYS A 821 -25.51 1.70 -35.74
C LYS A 821 -25.94 0.28 -36.12
N VAL A 822 -25.48 -0.70 -35.36
CA VAL A 822 -25.76 -2.12 -35.59
C VAL A 822 -26.70 -2.69 -34.53
N LYS A 823 -27.48 -3.69 -34.92
CA LYS A 823 -28.28 -4.54 -34.03
C LYS A 823 -27.96 -6.00 -34.36
N TRP A 824 -27.87 -6.85 -33.34
CA TRP A 824 -27.70 -8.29 -33.52
C TRP A 824 -29.05 -9.01 -33.49
N GLY A 825 -29.25 -9.96 -34.39
CA GLY A 825 -30.46 -10.76 -34.47
C GLY A 825 -30.57 -11.48 -35.79
N VAL A 826 -31.80 -11.78 -36.22
CA VAL A 826 -32.07 -12.49 -37.47
C VAL A 826 -31.84 -11.55 -38.65
N VAL A 827 -30.94 -11.96 -39.55
CA VAL A 827 -30.58 -11.23 -40.78
C VAL A 827 -30.83 -12.13 -41.99
N ARG A 828 -31.33 -11.57 -43.09
CA ARG A 828 -31.51 -12.30 -44.35
C ARG A 828 -30.22 -12.30 -45.17
N MET A 829 -29.62 -13.47 -45.33
CA MET A 829 -28.47 -13.71 -46.21
C MET A 829 -28.86 -13.73 -47.70
N GLU A 830 -27.88 -13.72 -48.59
CA GLU A 830 -28.07 -13.89 -50.04
C GLU A 830 -28.62 -15.28 -50.37
N ASP A 831 -29.37 -15.41 -51.47
CA ASP A 831 -29.99 -16.69 -51.87
C ASP A 831 -28.94 -17.78 -52.18
N ALA A 832 -27.70 -17.39 -52.51
CA ALA A 832 -26.58 -18.33 -52.66
C ALA A 832 -26.22 -19.06 -51.35
N PHE A 833 -26.34 -18.38 -50.20
CA PHE A 833 -26.09 -18.98 -48.89
C PHE A 833 -27.11 -20.09 -48.59
N TYR A 834 -28.39 -19.83 -48.87
CA TYR A 834 -29.46 -20.81 -48.62
C TYR A 834 -29.40 -22.00 -49.59
N ARG A 835 -29.02 -21.78 -50.85
CA ARG A 835 -28.80 -22.88 -51.81
C ARG A 835 -27.74 -23.89 -51.37
N GLN A 836 -26.72 -23.44 -50.61
CA GLN A 836 -25.72 -24.35 -50.04
C GLN A 836 -26.26 -25.22 -48.90
N LEU A 837 -27.44 -24.91 -48.36
CA LEU A 837 -28.08 -25.60 -47.24
C LEU A 837 -29.23 -26.51 -47.69
N GLU A 838 -29.68 -26.43 -48.95
CA GLU A 838 -30.82 -27.18 -49.48
C GLU A 838 -30.63 -28.72 -49.45
N GLY A 839 -29.41 -29.20 -49.24
CA GLY A 839 -29.07 -30.63 -49.08
C GLY A 839 -29.01 -31.16 -47.64
N GLU A 840 -29.18 -30.31 -46.63
CA GLU A 840 -29.12 -30.72 -45.22
C GLU A 840 -30.50 -31.15 -44.73
N ALA A 841 -30.70 -32.47 -44.72
CA ALA A 841 -31.98 -33.13 -44.55
C ALA A 841 -32.80 -32.63 -43.34
N GLY A 842 -34.05 -32.20 -43.61
CA GLY A 842 -35.14 -32.20 -42.62
C GLY A 842 -35.47 -30.87 -41.92
N ILE A 843 -34.76 -29.77 -42.20
CA ILE A 843 -34.97 -28.49 -41.50
C ILE A 843 -35.51 -27.42 -42.45
N ASN A 844 -36.84 -27.30 -42.55
CA ASN A 844 -37.47 -26.20 -43.30
C ASN A 844 -37.30 -24.86 -42.56
N GLY A 845 -36.84 -23.83 -43.26
CA GLY A 845 -36.82 -22.44 -42.77
C GLY A 845 -35.62 -22.07 -41.88
N ILE A 846 -34.43 -22.57 -42.20
CA ILE A 846 -33.17 -22.15 -41.54
C ILE A 846 -32.97 -20.65 -41.74
N LYS A 847 -32.61 -19.94 -40.67
CA LYS A 847 -32.31 -18.50 -40.68
C LYS A 847 -30.87 -18.23 -40.23
N HIS A 848 -30.38 -17.01 -40.40
CA HIS A 848 -29.03 -16.61 -39.99
C HIS A 848 -29.06 -15.56 -38.88
N LEU A 849 -28.14 -15.66 -37.91
CA LEU A 849 -27.99 -14.70 -36.82
C LEU A 849 -26.72 -13.88 -37.00
N SER A 850 -26.84 -12.56 -37.08
CA SER A 850 -25.69 -11.67 -37.25
C SER A 850 -25.99 -10.23 -36.86
N PHE A 851 -24.96 -9.40 -36.94
CA PHE A 851 -25.12 -7.95 -36.92
C PHE A 851 -25.71 -7.45 -38.25
N GLY A 852 -26.64 -6.50 -38.17
CA GLY A 852 -27.17 -5.77 -39.30
C GLY A 852 -27.49 -4.32 -38.94
N THR A 853 -27.71 -3.51 -39.96
CA THR A 853 -28.12 -2.11 -39.85
C THR A 853 -29.65 -1.98 -39.86
N GLU A 854 -30.15 -0.75 -39.78
CA GLU A 854 -31.59 -0.47 -39.84
C GLU A 854 -32.22 -0.91 -41.17
N GLU A 855 -31.45 -0.87 -42.25
CA GLU A 855 -31.86 -1.33 -43.59
C GLU A 855 -32.12 -2.85 -43.64
N ASP A 856 -31.41 -3.61 -42.82
CA ASP A 856 -31.50 -5.07 -42.75
C ASP A 856 -32.75 -5.56 -41.98
N ARG A 857 -33.50 -4.64 -41.35
CA ARG A 857 -34.71 -4.94 -40.53
C ARG A 857 -34.50 -6.09 -39.54
N VAL A 858 -33.40 -6.04 -38.80
CA VAL A 858 -32.95 -7.12 -37.90
C VAL A 858 -34.03 -7.49 -36.87
N GLU A 859 -34.53 -8.73 -36.97
CA GLU A 859 -35.55 -9.28 -36.06
C GLU A 859 -34.92 -9.96 -34.84
N THR A 860 -35.69 -10.18 -33.78
CA THR A 860 -35.24 -10.96 -32.62
C THR A 860 -35.36 -12.46 -32.89
N PRO A 861 -34.39 -13.29 -32.47
CA PRO A 861 -34.48 -14.74 -32.62
C PRO A 861 -35.71 -15.31 -31.89
N ARG A 862 -36.34 -16.33 -32.47
CA ARG A 862 -37.51 -16.99 -31.92
C ARG A 862 -37.15 -18.37 -31.37
N PRO A 863 -37.73 -18.78 -30.22
CA PRO A 863 -37.48 -20.10 -29.67
C PRO A 863 -37.89 -21.21 -30.66
N ARG A 864 -37.14 -22.33 -30.68
CA ARG A 864 -37.39 -23.52 -31.51
C ARG A 864 -37.24 -23.34 -33.03
N GLU A 865 -36.91 -22.14 -33.50
CA GLU A 865 -36.46 -21.94 -34.88
C GLU A 865 -34.99 -22.37 -35.03
N TRP A 866 -34.62 -22.75 -36.25
CA TRP A 866 -33.28 -23.24 -36.59
C TRP A 866 -32.41 -22.13 -37.19
N TYR A 867 -31.18 -22.03 -36.71
CA TYR A 867 -30.22 -21.01 -37.14
C TYR A 867 -28.87 -21.61 -37.49
N ILE A 868 -28.23 -21.11 -38.56
CA ILE A 868 -26.89 -21.53 -39.00
C ILE A 868 -26.01 -20.38 -39.45
#